data_AF-A0A7C4SV20-F1
#
_entry.id   AF-A0A7C4SV20-F1
#
_cell.length_a   1.000
_cell.length_b   1.000
_cell.length_c   1.000
_cell.angle_alpha   90.00
_cell.angle_beta   90.00
_cell.angle_gamma   90.00
#
_symmetry.space_group_name_H-M   'P 1'
#
loop_
_entity.id
_entity.type
_entity.pdbx_description
1 polymer ?
#
loop_
_entity_poly.entity_id
_entity_poly.type
_entity_poly.pdbx_seq_one_letter_code
_entity_poly.pdbx_strand_id
1 'polypeptide(L)'
;MATKDPLGAERRQYIRLDSVFPVQFQLINTATGDSVSAWLQGFTNNISKGGLCLAINNLDPSLAPFIQNKQVRFSLGIEMPFSRTPIAALAQIAWIQQPAEQPGKYFIGLRYLQISPEGSAQIIRYARMKKLFVPLALGVIIALGTAFAVGSFINLNLVRGNKALVSQLVKILQESSVAKQKIKEINKERDDLQVRIEALKARIRTVEEDRARLSEQTKLEEANAARKVAQLNELIEKLSAEKTKIQEALIALQSKENTVTEELLNLDKRKASLERANLDKMYQWLKIHQNPRTGLVMSFEGDSDINNWAFIYDQSLALQAYVIFSDFERAKKMLEFFDKKAQRQNGNFFNAYYANDGVPAEFIVHCGPNIWLGIAIVQYTKKTGDTAYLGLAEDIARNIMKLQDKDGGIRGGPDVEWYATEHNLDAYAFFDMLYQMTSKPAYVQAREQVLGWLVQHTYGASDLPIKRGKGDSTIATDTYAWSIAAIGPAKLEELGMNPDRIMEFAEEHCAVEVDYARPDGQTVKIKGFDFAPQVHVARGGIVSSEWTAQMVISFKIMADFYHQKGMIAKSRSYLVKADDYLAHLSNMIISSPSPSGQGESCLPYATQELADTGHGWTTPKGNSTGSVSGTAYTLFAYYNYNPLELKEQ
;
A
#
# COMPACT_ATOMS: atom_id res chain seq x y z
N MET A 1 -46.40 14.40 -35.74
CA MET A 1 -46.98 15.23 -36.82
C MET A 1 -45.96 15.33 -37.94
N ALA A 2 -46.22 14.67 -39.07
CA ALA A 2 -45.31 14.66 -40.22
C ALA A 2 -45.48 15.96 -41.02
N THR A 3 -44.48 16.84 -41.00
CA THR A 3 -44.39 17.98 -41.89
C THR A 3 -44.19 17.48 -43.32
N LYS A 4 -45.18 17.73 -44.19
CA LYS A 4 -45.05 17.47 -45.64
C LYS A 4 -43.85 18.26 -46.16
N ASP A 5 -42.83 17.56 -46.66
CA ASP A 5 -41.67 18.14 -47.36
C ASP A 5 -42.21 18.93 -48.58
N PRO A 6 -42.05 20.27 -48.64
CA PRO A 6 -42.63 21.11 -49.70
C PRO A 6 -42.05 20.88 -51.10
N LEU A 7 -41.17 19.87 -51.26
CA LEU A 7 -40.40 19.58 -52.48
C LEU A 7 -40.88 18.35 -53.28
N GLY A 8 -41.98 17.69 -52.90
CA GLY A 8 -42.54 16.53 -53.63
C GLY A 8 -41.72 15.22 -53.51
N ALA A 9 -42.10 14.18 -54.25
CA ALA A 9 -41.50 12.83 -54.16
C ALA A 9 -39.96 12.82 -54.41
N GLU A 10 -39.25 11.98 -53.67
CA GLU A 10 -37.78 11.97 -53.56
C GLU A 10 -37.07 11.63 -54.90
N ARG A 11 -36.33 12.59 -55.47
CA ARG A 11 -35.62 12.45 -56.76
C ARG A 11 -34.08 12.49 -56.68
N ARG A 12 -33.45 12.21 -55.52
CA ARG A 12 -32.02 12.57 -55.28
C ARG A 12 -31.08 11.36 -55.08
N GLN A 13 -29.83 11.54 -55.53
CA GLN A 13 -28.72 10.55 -55.51
C GLN A 13 -27.66 10.81 -54.40
N TYR A 14 -27.79 11.86 -53.59
CA TYR A 14 -26.74 12.34 -52.66
C TYR A 14 -27.26 12.65 -51.23
N ILE A 15 -26.35 12.59 -50.25
CA ILE A 15 -26.61 12.63 -48.78
C ILE A 15 -27.16 14.00 -48.33
N ARG A 16 -28.30 14.03 -47.61
CA ARG A 16 -28.80 15.24 -46.92
C ARG A 16 -27.83 15.63 -45.79
N LEU A 17 -27.36 16.87 -45.79
CA LEU A 17 -26.56 17.43 -44.70
C LEU A 17 -27.48 18.27 -43.82
N ASP A 18 -27.80 17.81 -42.60
CA ASP A 18 -28.64 18.57 -41.64
C ASP A 18 -27.89 19.75 -41.00
N SER A 19 -27.12 20.49 -41.80
CA SER A 19 -26.37 21.69 -41.39
C SER A 19 -26.64 22.77 -42.41
N VAL A 20 -27.03 23.94 -41.93
CA VAL A 20 -27.22 25.12 -42.79
C VAL A 20 -25.87 25.81 -42.95
N PHE A 21 -25.41 25.93 -44.19
CA PHE A 21 -24.17 26.60 -44.55
C PHE A 21 -24.49 27.96 -45.18
N PRO A 22 -23.80 29.04 -44.79
CA PRO A 22 -23.85 30.30 -45.52
C PRO A 22 -23.18 30.13 -46.88
N VAL A 23 -23.82 30.69 -47.91
CA VAL A 23 -23.30 30.72 -49.27
C VAL A 23 -23.37 32.16 -49.75
N GLN A 24 -22.21 32.74 -50.03
CA GLN A 24 -22.13 34.01 -50.73
C GLN A 24 -22.25 33.72 -52.23
N PHE A 25 -22.99 34.54 -52.97
CA PHE A 25 -23.13 34.35 -54.40
C PHE A 25 -23.20 35.66 -55.18
N GLN A 26 -22.74 35.62 -56.42
CA GLN A 26 -22.82 36.71 -57.39
C GLN A 26 -23.40 36.19 -58.71
N LEU A 27 -24.32 36.96 -59.30
CA LEU A 27 -24.91 36.62 -60.60
C LEU A 27 -24.03 37.16 -61.73
N ILE A 28 -23.70 36.28 -62.68
CA ILE A 28 -22.87 36.60 -63.85
C ILE A 28 -23.71 36.38 -65.11
N ASN A 29 -23.74 37.37 -66.00
CA ASN A 29 -24.47 37.27 -67.27
C ASN A 29 -23.86 36.18 -68.15
N THR A 30 -24.67 35.27 -68.70
CA THR A 30 -24.18 34.19 -69.56
C THR A 30 -23.62 34.67 -70.90
N ALA A 31 -24.06 35.83 -71.39
CA ALA A 31 -23.68 36.37 -72.71
C ALA A 31 -22.46 37.30 -72.65
N THR A 32 -22.34 38.15 -71.63
CA THR A 32 -21.24 39.14 -71.53
C THR A 32 -20.15 38.75 -70.53
N GLY A 33 -20.45 37.87 -69.58
CA GLY A 33 -19.51 37.50 -68.51
C GLY A 33 -19.39 38.53 -67.38
N ASP A 34 -20.12 39.64 -67.46
CA ASP A 34 -20.12 40.70 -66.44
C ASP A 34 -20.98 40.33 -65.23
N SER A 35 -20.60 40.84 -64.07
CA SER A 35 -21.37 40.71 -62.84
C SER A 35 -22.62 41.58 -62.87
N VAL A 36 -23.78 40.95 -62.77
CA VAL A 36 -25.12 41.59 -62.79
C VAL A 36 -25.58 41.96 -61.38
N SER A 37 -24.91 41.44 -60.34
CA SER A 37 -25.23 41.75 -58.94
C SER A 37 -23.97 42.02 -58.11
N ALA A 38 -24.15 42.69 -56.98
CA ALA A 38 -23.20 42.62 -55.86
C ALA A 38 -23.18 41.19 -55.28
N TRP A 39 -22.25 40.93 -54.35
CA TRP A 39 -22.26 39.70 -53.56
C TRP A 39 -23.48 39.69 -52.65
N LEU A 40 -24.32 38.67 -52.82
CA LEU A 40 -25.52 38.42 -52.04
C LEU A 40 -25.31 37.19 -51.15
N GLN A 41 -26.13 37.05 -50.11
CA GLN A 41 -26.03 35.94 -49.18
C GLN A 41 -27.26 35.04 -49.27
N GLY A 42 -27.02 33.73 -49.27
CA GLY A 42 -28.04 32.71 -49.14
C GLY A 42 -27.57 31.60 -48.22
N PHE A 43 -28.40 30.58 -48.07
CA PHE A 43 -28.11 29.45 -47.22
C PHE A 43 -28.35 28.14 -47.97
N THR A 44 -27.59 27.11 -47.65
CA THR A 44 -27.85 25.75 -48.15
C THR A 44 -27.81 24.75 -47.02
N ASN A 45 -28.80 23.86 -46.97
CA ASN A 45 -28.78 22.64 -46.16
C ASN A 45 -28.72 21.39 -47.04
N ASN A 46 -28.34 21.56 -48.30
CA ASN A 46 -28.48 20.51 -49.30
C ASN A 46 -27.42 20.70 -50.38
N ILE A 47 -26.26 20.10 -50.14
CA ILE A 47 -25.06 20.19 -50.95
C ILE A 47 -24.53 18.79 -51.25
N SER A 48 -24.04 18.60 -52.48
CA SER A 48 -23.54 17.31 -52.98
C SER A 48 -22.28 17.51 -53.82
N LYS A 49 -21.73 16.40 -54.37
CA LYS A 49 -20.59 16.47 -55.30
C LYS A 49 -20.91 17.29 -56.57
N GLY A 50 -22.16 17.28 -57.02
CA GLY A 50 -22.58 17.82 -58.32
C GLY A 50 -23.36 19.13 -58.29
N GLY A 51 -23.71 19.63 -57.11
CA GLY A 51 -24.52 20.85 -56.98
C GLY A 51 -25.05 21.08 -55.57
N LEU A 52 -25.77 22.19 -55.39
CA LEU A 52 -26.43 22.57 -54.13
C LEU A 52 -27.82 23.16 -54.37
N CYS A 53 -28.66 23.16 -53.33
CA CYS A 53 -29.90 23.94 -53.31
C CYS A 53 -29.66 25.22 -52.51
N LEU A 54 -29.76 26.37 -53.17
CA LEU A 54 -29.59 27.67 -52.55
C LEU A 54 -30.96 28.21 -52.13
N ALA A 55 -31.11 28.50 -50.85
CA ALA A 55 -32.26 29.21 -50.29
C ALA A 55 -31.89 30.69 -50.14
N ILE A 56 -32.64 31.56 -50.82
CA ILE A 56 -32.47 33.00 -50.77
C ILE A 56 -33.73 33.60 -50.15
N ASN A 57 -33.54 34.45 -49.15
CA ASN A 57 -34.63 35.22 -48.55
C ASN A 57 -34.53 36.66 -49.05
N ASN A 58 -35.65 37.27 -49.43
CA ASN A 58 -35.75 38.68 -49.84
C ASN A 58 -34.86 39.05 -51.04
N LEU A 59 -34.96 38.29 -52.13
CA LEU A 59 -34.27 38.63 -53.38
C LEU A 59 -34.82 39.95 -53.96
N ASP A 60 -33.92 40.84 -54.40
CA ASP A 60 -34.29 42.07 -55.11
C ASP A 60 -35.17 41.75 -56.34
N PRO A 61 -36.38 42.33 -56.44
CA PRO A 61 -37.30 42.10 -57.57
C PRO A 61 -36.68 42.37 -58.95
N SER A 62 -35.68 43.25 -59.05
CA SER A 62 -34.98 43.56 -60.31
C SER A 62 -34.11 42.40 -60.82
N LEU A 63 -33.67 41.50 -59.94
CA LEU A 63 -32.82 40.34 -60.26
C LEU A 63 -33.63 39.07 -60.56
N ALA A 64 -34.91 39.03 -60.16
CA ALA A 64 -35.76 37.86 -60.34
C ALA A 64 -35.97 37.45 -61.82
N PRO A 65 -36.17 38.38 -62.79
CA PRO A 65 -36.35 38.02 -64.20
C PRO A 65 -35.12 37.33 -64.81
N PHE A 66 -33.92 37.76 -64.44
CA PHE A 66 -32.66 37.19 -64.92
C PHE A 66 -32.47 35.74 -64.46
N ILE A 67 -32.88 35.46 -63.22
CA ILE A 67 -32.85 34.11 -62.65
C ILE A 67 -33.95 33.24 -63.29
N GLN A 68 -35.19 33.73 -63.40
CA GLN A 68 -36.31 32.99 -63.98
C GLN A 68 -36.08 32.62 -65.46
N ASN A 69 -35.48 33.51 -66.24
CA ASN A 69 -35.16 33.29 -67.65
C ASN A 69 -33.85 32.50 -67.87
N LYS A 70 -33.18 32.06 -66.80
CA LYS A 70 -31.92 31.29 -66.82
C LYS A 70 -30.78 31.96 -67.61
N GLN A 71 -30.74 33.29 -67.65
CA GLN A 71 -29.73 34.07 -68.39
C GLN A 71 -28.48 34.37 -67.54
N VAL A 72 -28.34 33.73 -66.38
CA VAL A 72 -27.25 33.99 -65.43
C VAL A 72 -26.62 32.71 -64.90
N ARG A 73 -25.33 32.80 -64.59
CA ARG A 73 -24.55 31.83 -63.81
C ARG A 73 -24.31 32.36 -62.40
N PHE A 74 -24.09 31.44 -61.47
CA PHE A 74 -23.82 31.76 -60.07
C PHE A 74 -22.35 31.52 -59.78
N SER A 75 -21.62 32.57 -59.43
CA SER A 75 -20.35 32.44 -58.72
C SER A 75 -20.64 32.28 -57.24
N LEU A 76 -20.16 31.21 -56.61
CA LEU A 76 -20.49 30.81 -55.25
C LEU A 76 -19.24 30.79 -54.38
N GLY A 77 -19.35 31.31 -53.16
CA GLY A 77 -18.42 31.11 -52.06
C GLY A 77 -19.13 30.37 -50.93
N ILE A 78 -18.86 29.07 -50.81
CA ILE A 78 -19.52 28.19 -49.82
C ILE A 78 -18.67 28.18 -48.55
N GLU A 79 -19.21 28.70 -47.46
CA GLU A 79 -18.53 28.73 -46.18
C GLU A 79 -18.78 27.42 -45.41
N MET A 80 -17.74 26.60 -45.28
CA MET A 80 -17.80 25.34 -44.55
C MET A 80 -17.17 25.50 -43.15
N PRO A 81 -17.76 24.89 -42.10
CA PRO A 81 -17.18 24.88 -40.76
C PRO A 81 -15.75 24.34 -40.79
N PHE A 82 -14.85 24.99 -40.04
CA PHE A 82 -13.42 24.64 -39.93
C PHE A 82 -12.61 24.80 -41.23
N SER A 83 -13.16 25.46 -42.26
CA SER A 83 -12.40 25.90 -43.44
C SER A 83 -11.92 27.33 -43.25
N ARG A 84 -10.63 27.61 -43.51
CA ARG A 84 -10.10 28.99 -43.49
C ARG A 84 -10.50 29.80 -44.72
N THR A 85 -10.84 29.12 -45.81
CA THR A 85 -11.21 29.74 -47.10
C THR A 85 -12.55 29.20 -47.60
N PRO A 86 -13.45 30.06 -48.11
CA PRO A 86 -14.68 29.62 -48.77
C PRO A 86 -14.38 28.76 -50.00
N ILE A 87 -15.22 27.76 -50.25
CA ILE A 87 -15.10 26.93 -51.46
C ILE A 87 -15.72 27.69 -52.62
N ALA A 88 -14.88 28.09 -53.57
CA ALA A 88 -15.31 28.75 -54.80
C ALA A 88 -15.90 27.74 -55.80
N ALA A 89 -17.08 28.02 -56.34
CA ALA A 89 -17.70 27.21 -57.39
C ALA A 89 -18.50 28.08 -58.37
N LEU A 90 -18.45 27.73 -59.66
CA LEU A 90 -19.32 28.30 -60.68
C LEU A 90 -20.45 27.32 -60.97
N ALA A 91 -21.70 27.77 -60.91
CA ALA A 91 -22.88 26.93 -61.05
C ALA A 91 -23.92 27.50 -62.01
N GLN A 92 -24.75 26.62 -62.57
CA GLN A 92 -25.89 26.97 -63.41
C GLN A 92 -27.21 26.54 -62.77
N ILE A 93 -28.29 27.23 -63.13
CA ILE A 93 -29.63 26.94 -62.63
C ILE A 93 -30.16 25.64 -63.27
N ALA A 94 -30.46 24.65 -62.43
CA ALA A 94 -31.18 23.45 -62.82
C ALA A 94 -32.69 23.66 -62.74
N TRP A 95 -33.18 24.14 -61.59
CA TRP A 95 -34.60 24.40 -61.33
C TRP A 95 -34.76 25.56 -60.34
N ILE A 96 -35.93 26.20 -60.34
CA ILE A 96 -36.31 27.27 -59.41
C ILE A 96 -37.70 26.96 -58.88
N GLN A 97 -37.90 27.15 -57.59
CA GLN A 97 -39.20 27.02 -56.95
C GLN A 97 -39.42 28.19 -55.99
N GLN A 98 -40.58 28.82 -56.10
CA GLN A 98 -41.06 29.84 -55.17
C GLN A 98 -42.24 29.25 -54.39
N PRO A 99 -42.17 29.12 -53.06
CA PRO A 99 -43.29 28.65 -52.26
C PRO A 99 -44.43 29.67 -52.26
N ALA A 100 -45.68 29.22 -52.48
CA ALA A 100 -46.86 30.09 -52.49
C ALA A 100 -47.10 30.80 -51.14
N GLU A 101 -46.64 30.20 -50.04
CA GLU A 101 -46.87 30.68 -48.67
C GLU A 101 -45.85 31.74 -48.20
N GLN A 102 -44.76 31.99 -48.94
CA GLN A 102 -43.69 32.94 -48.55
C GLN A 102 -43.21 33.78 -49.75
N PRO A 103 -43.87 34.91 -50.07
CA PRO A 103 -43.45 35.80 -51.15
C PRO A 103 -42.05 36.38 -50.83
N GLY A 104 -41.11 36.28 -51.78
CA GLY A 104 -39.73 36.76 -51.61
C GLY A 104 -38.70 35.68 -51.24
N LYS A 105 -39.13 34.43 -50.97
CA LYS A 105 -38.23 33.29 -50.75
C LYS A 105 -38.09 32.44 -52.01
N TYR A 106 -36.86 32.18 -52.42
CA TYR A 106 -36.54 31.35 -53.59
C TYR A 106 -35.70 30.16 -53.19
N PHE A 107 -36.09 28.97 -53.69
CA PHE A 107 -35.24 27.79 -53.69
C PHE A 107 -34.72 27.57 -55.11
N ILE A 108 -33.41 27.62 -55.26
CA ILE A 108 -32.73 27.48 -56.56
C ILE A 108 -31.85 26.24 -56.51
N GLY A 109 -32.19 25.25 -57.33
CA GLY A 109 -31.31 24.10 -57.57
C GLY A 109 -30.18 24.50 -58.51
N LEU A 110 -28.95 24.43 -58.03
CA LEU A 110 -27.74 24.78 -58.77
C LEU A 110 -26.92 23.52 -59.08
N ARG A 111 -26.45 23.39 -60.33
CA ARG A 111 -25.50 22.35 -60.76
C ARG A 111 -24.13 22.98 -60.97
N TYR A 112 -23.09 22.40 -60.39
CA TYR A 112 -21.72 22.90 -60.56
C TYR A 112 -21.26 22.70 -62.00
N LEU A 113 -20.75 23.78 -62.61
CA LEU A 113 -20.02 23.77 -63.88
C LEU A 113 -18.52 23.61 -63.62
N GLN A 114 -18.02 24.34 -62.63
CA GLN A 114 -16.63 24.25 -62.17
C GLN A 114 -16.59 24.33 -60.64
N ILE A 115 -15.85 23.42 -60.03
CA ILE A 115 -15.52 23.42 -58.60
C ILE A 115 -14.13 22.83 -58.49
N SER A 116 -13.29 23.37 -57.61
CA SER A 116 -11.97 22.80 -57.39
C SER A 116 -12.07 21.34 -56.91
N PRO A 117 -11.20 20.44 -57.38
CA PRO A 117 -11.15 19.05 -56.88
C PRO A 117 -11.02 18.98 -55.35
N GLU A 118 -10.25 19.91 -54.77
CA GLU A 118 -10.03 20.04 -53.33
C GLU A 118 -11.34 20.42 -52.61
N GLY A 119 -12.07 21.41 -53.13
CA GLY A 119 -13.36 21.85 -52.58
C GLY A 119 -14.44 20.77 -52.67
N SER A 120 -14.50 20.04 -53.78
CA SER A 120 -15.42 18.91 -53.96
C SER A 120 -15.12 17.76 -52.98
N ALA A 121 -13.84 17.42 -52.82
CA ALA A 121 -13.40 16.41 -51.85
C ALA A 121 -13.72 16.83 -50.40
N GLN A 122 -13.56 18.12 -50.07
CA GLN A 122 -13.86 18.67 -48.74
C GLN A 122 -15.35 18.54 -48.38
N ILE A 123 -16.26 18.86 -49.30
CA ILE A 123 -17.71 18.70 -49.12
C ILE A 123 -18.07 17.24 -48.82
N ILE A 124 -17.52 16.30 -49.62
CA ILE A 124 -17.81 14.87 -49.47
C ILE A 124 -17.19 14.29 -48.20
N ARG A 125 -15.98 14.71 -47.84
CA ARG A 125 -15.32 14.32 -46.59
C ARG A 125 -16.15 14.74 -45.38
N TYR A 126 -16.65 15.99 -45.37
CA TYR A 126 -17.52 16.48 -44.30
C TYR A 126 -18.84 15.68 -44.21
N ALA A 127 -19.49 15.42 -45.34
CA ALA A 127 -20.72 14.62 -45.38
C ALA A 127 -20.53 13.19 -44.88
N ARG A 128 -19.45 12.52 -45.30
CA ARG A 128 -19.10 11.18 -44.83
C ARG A 128 -18.76 11.19 -43.34
N MET A 129 -17.95 12.15 -42.89
CA MET A 129 -17.57 12.30 -41.49
C MET A 129 -18.80 12.47 -40.59
N LYS A 130 -19.74 13.36 -40.94
CA LYS A 130 -20.98 13.56 -40.16
C LYS A 130 -21.84 12.30 -40.09
N LYS A 131 -21.95 11.55 -41.20
CA LYS A 131 -22.72 10.30 -41.26
C LYS A 131 -22.06 9.15 -40.48
N LEU A 132 -20.74 9.08 -40.49
CA LEU A 132 -19.96 8.06 -39.76
C LEU A 132 -19.75 8.41 -38.29
N PHE A 133 -19.82 9.69 -37.92
CA PHE A 133 -19.54 10.16 -36.56
C PHE A 133 -20.47 9.55 -35.52
N VAL A 134 -21.79 9.56 -35.75
CA VAL A 134 -22.77 9.02 -34.79
C VAL A 134 -22.59 7.52 -34.54
N PRO A 135 -22.53 6.62 -35.55
CA PRO A 135 -22.32 5.20 -35.30
C PRO A 135 -20.92 4.90 -34.74
N LEU A 136 -19.89 5.65 -35.12
CA LEU A 136 -18.55 5.50 -34.56
C LEU A 136 -18.53 5.91 -33.07
N ALA A 137 -19.13 7.04 -32.73
CA ALA A 137 -19.24 7.52 -31.36
C ALA A 137 -20.03 6.53 -30.48
N LEU A 138 -21.16 6.00 -30.98
CA LEU A 138 -21.90 4.94 -30.31
C LEU A 138 -21.07 3.67 -30.13
N GLY A 139 -20.32 3.26 -31.16
CA GLY A 139 -19.41 2.11 -31.08
C GLY A 139 -18.33 2.30 -30.02
N VAL A 140 -17.73 3.49 -29.94
CA VAL A 140 -16.75 3.84 -28.90
C VAL A 140 -17.38 3.83 -27.51
N ILE A 141 -18.58 4.39 -27.34
CA ILE A 141 -19.29 4.39 -26.05
C ILE A 141 -19.60 2.95 -25.61
N ILE A 142 -20.09 2.10 -26.51
CA ILE A 142 -20.37 0.68 -26.21
C ILE A 142 -19.06 -0.04 -25.87
N ALA A 143 -17.98 0.20 -26.61
CA ALA A 143 -16.69 -0.42 -26.33
C ALA A 143 -16.14 -0.02 -24.96
N LEU A 144 -16.19 1.27 -24.62
CA LEU A 144 -15.79 1.79 -23.30
C LEU A 144 -16.68 1.25 -22.18
N GLY A 145 -17.99 1.21 -22.38
CA GLY A 145 -18.94 0.62 -21.41
C GLY A 145 -18.70 -0.87 -21.20
N THR A 146 -18.42 -1.62 -22.26
CA THR A 146 -18.05 -3.04 -22.19
C THR A 146 -16.74 -3.24 -21.46
N ALA A 147 -15.70 -2.46 -21.80
CA ALA A 147 -14.40 -2.51 -21.14
C ALA A 147 -14.52 -2.18 -19.64
N PHE A 148 -15.33 -1.18 -19.28
CA PHE A 148 -15.62 -0.83 -17.89
C PHE A 148 -16.36 -1.95 -17.15
N ALA A 149 -17.35 -2.58 -17.77
CA ALA A 149 -18.09 -3.70 -17.18
C ALA A 149 -17.19 -4.93 -16.95
N VAL A 150 -16.36 -5.28 -17.94
CA VAL A 150 -15.38 -6.37 -17.82
C VAL A 150 -14.34 -6.06 -16.74
N GLY A 151 -13.79 -4.85 -16.73
CA GLY A 151 -12.84 -4.40 -15.70
C GLY A 151 -13.44 -4.44 -14.30
N SER A 152 -14.69 -3.98 -14.14
CA SER A 152 -15.41 -4.04 -12.87
C SER A 152 -15.67 -5.47 -12.41
N PHE A 153 -16.03 -6.38 -13.32
CA PHE A 153 -16.24 -7.79 -13.01
C PHE A 153 -14.93 -8.48 -12.57
N ILE A 154 -13.82 -8.22 -13.26
CA ILE A 154 -12.50 -8.72 -12.88
C ILE A 154 -12.12 -8.19 -11.49
N ASN A 155 -12.29 -6.89 -11.24
CA ASN A 155 -11.99 -6.29 -9.94
C ASN A 155 -12.80 -6.92 -8.81
N LEU A 156 -14.11 -7.11 -8.99
CA LEU A 156 -14.96 -7.77 -8.00
C LEU A 156 -14.50 -9.21 -7.70
N ASN A 157 -14.03 -9.95 -8.70
CA ASN A 157 -13.49 -11.29 -8.50
C ASN A 157 -12.15 -11.28 -7.77
N LEU A 158 -11.26 -10.32 -8.08
CA LEU A 158 -9.99 -10.14 -7.38
C LEU A 158 -10.22 -9.81 -5.90
N VAL A 159 -11.10 -8.84 -5.62
CA VAL A 159 -11.46 -8.45 -4.24
C VAL A 159 -12.00 -9.66 -3.46
N ARG A 160 -12.91 -10.44 -4.05
CA ARG A 160 -13.46 -11.65 -3.41
C ARG A 160 -12.37 -12.70 -3.15
N GLY A 161 -11.50 -12.94 -4.13
CA GLY A 161 -10.40 -13.91 -4.01
C GLY A 161 -9.40 -13.53 -2.93
N ASN A 162 -8.95 -12.28 -2.91
CA ASN A 162 -8.02 -11.78 -1.90
C ASN A 162 -8.66 -11.76 -0.50
N LYS A 163 -9.95 -11.40 -0.38
CA LYS A 163 -10.68 -11.47 0.90
C LYS A 163 -10.79 -12.90 1.43
N ALA A 164 -11.02 -13.87 0.56
CA ALA A 164 -11.01 -15.29 0.93
C ALA A 164 -9.62 -15.76 1.40
N LEU A 165 -8.55 -15.30 0.73
CA LEU A 165 -7.17 -15.63 1.09
C LEU A 165 -6.81 -15.13 2.50
N VAL A 166 -7.15 -13.88 2.82
CA VAL A 166 -6.94 -13.29 4.15
C VAL A 166 -7.75 -14.06 5.20
N SER A 167 -9.03 -14.34 4.93
CA SER A 167 -9.89 -15.07 5.86
C SER A 167 -9.39 -16.49 6.15
N GLN A 168 -8.88 -17.21 5.14
CA GLN A 168 -8.29 -18.54 5.30
C GLN A 168 -7.02 -18.50 6.17
N LEU A 169 -6.16 -17.50 5.98
CA LEU A 169 -4.95 -17.35 6.79
C LEU A 169 -5.31 -17.14 8.27
N VAL A 170 -6.21 -16.20 8.57
CA VAL A 170 -6.64 -15.89 9.94
C VAL A 170 -7.25 -17.12 10.61
N LYS A 171 -8.09 -17.87 9.89
CA LYS A 171 -8.66 -19.11 10.40
C LYS A 171 -7.58 -20.13 10.77
N ILE A 172 -6.58 -20.34 9.91
CA ILE A 172 -5.47 -21.28 10.19
C ILE A 172 -4.62 -20.79 11.37
N LEU A 173 -4.39 -19.49 11.50
CA LEU A 173 -3.66 -18.92 12.64
C LEU A 173 -4.40 -19.17 13.96
N GLN A 174 -5.73 -19.03 13.98
CA GLN A 174 -6.56 -19.35 15.14
C GLN A 174 -6.54 -20.85 15.46
N GLU A 175 -6.70 -21.72 14.46
CA GLU A 175 -6.64 -23.18 14.64
C GLU A 175 -5.25 -23.61 15.16
N SER A 176 -4.16 -23.04 14.64
CA SER A 176 -2.79 -23.28 15.11
C SER A 176 -2.60 -22.81 16.56
N SER A 177 -3.11 -21.63 16.93
CA SER A 177 -3.06 -21.14 18.30
C SER A 177 -3.80 -22.07 19.29
N VAL A 178 -4.99 -22.52 18.93
CA VAL A 178 -5.75 -23.50 19.72
C VAL A 178 -5.00 -24.83 19.84
N ALA A 179 -4.39 -25.33 18.76
CA ALA A 179 -3.60 -26.55 18.80
C ALA A 179 -2.37 -26.42 19.70
N LYS A 180 -1.64 -25.29 19.63
CA LYS A 180 -0.50 -24.99 20.52
C LYS A 180 -0.93 -24.95 22.00
N GLN A 181 -2.06 -24.31 22.30
CA GLN A 181 -2.59 -24.24 23.66
C GLN A 181 -2.98 -25.64 24.18
N LYS A 182 -3.62 -26.47 23.34
CA LYS A 182 -3.91 -27.87 23.68
C LYS A 182 -2.64 -28.67 23.98
N ILE A 183 -1.57 -28.51 23.19
CA ILE A 183 -0.29 -29.17 23.45
C ILE A 183 0.31 -28.73 24.80
N LYS A 184 0.22 -27.43 25.11
CA LYS A 184 0.69 -26.90 26.40
C LYS A 184 -0.08 -27.50 27.58
N GLU A 185 -1.40 -27.63 27.45
CA GLU A 185 -2.25 -28.28 28.46
C GLU A 185 -1.95 -29.77 28.61
N ILE A 186 -1.80 -30.50 27.50
CA ILE A 186 -1.42 -31.92 27.49
C ILE A 186 -0.06 -32.12 28.16
N ASN A 187 0.93 -31.28 27.85
CA ASN A 187 2.25 -31.33 28.49
C ASN A 187 2.16 -31.11 30.01
N LYS A 188 1.38 -30.13 30.46
CA LYS A 188 1.16 -29.88 31.89
C LYS A 188 0.50 -31.07 32.59
N GLU A 189 -0.50 -31.68 31.96
CA GLU A 189 -1.19 -32.86 32.50
C GLU A 189 -0.25 -34.07 32.56
N ARG A 190 0.56 -34.28 31.51
CA ARG A 190 1.58 -35.33 31.46
C ARG A 190 2.58 -35.18 32.61
N ASP A 191 3.09 -33.97 32.83
CA ASP A 191 4.06 -33.70 33.90
C ASP A 191 3.44 -33.96 35.28
N ASP A 192 2.17 -33.59 35.52
CA ASP A 192 1.45 -33.90 36.77
C ASP A 192 1.28 -35.41 36.98
N LEU A 193 0.84 -36.15 35.96
CA LEU A 193 0.70 -37.60 36.05
C LEU A 193 2.05 -38.29 36.29
N GLN A 194 3.13 -37.78 35.70
CA GLN A 194 4.47 -38.32 35.90
C GLN A 194 4.96 -38.11 37.34
N VAL A 195 4.69 -36.95 37.93
CA VAL A 195 4.93 -36.70 39.37
C VAL A 195 4.12 -37.66 40.25
N ARG A 196 2.84 -37.91 39.93
CA ARG A 196 2.00 -38.87 40.67
C ARG A 196 2.51 -40.30 40.57
N ILE A 197 3.00 -40.73 39.41
CA ILE A 197 3.61 -42.05 39.23
C ILE A 197 4.84 -42.19 40.13
N GLU A 198 5.72 -41.19 40.18
CA GLU A 198 6.90 -41.23 41.05
C GLU A 198 6.53 -41.23 42.53
N ALA A 199 5.51 -40.47 42.94
CA ALA A 199 4.97 -40.51 44.30
C ALA A 199 4.39 -41.89 44.68
N LEU A 200 3.64 -42.53 43.77
CA LEU A 200 3.11 -43.88 43.98
C LEU A 200 4.23 -44.92 44.04
N LYS A 201 5.26 -44.84 43.18
CA LYS A 201 6.43 -45.72 43.25
C LYS A 201 7.14 -45.59 44.60
N ALA A 202 7.33 -44.37 45.10
CA ALA A 202 7.93 -44.13 46.40
C ALA A 202 7.09 -44.75 47.53
N ARG A 203 5.76 -44.56 47.52
CA ARG A 203 4.85 -45.17 48.50
C ARG A 203 4.85 -46.69 48.46
N ILE A 204 4.77 -47.29 47.27
CA ILE A 204 4.84 -48.75 47.10
C ILE A 204 6.14 -49.27 47.71
N ARG A 205 7.27 -48.61 47.43
CA ARG A 205 8.57 -48.98 48.00
C ARG A 205 8.59 -48.90 49.53
N THR A 206 8.05 -47.84 50.13
CA THR A 206 7.98 -47.72 51.60
C THR A 206 7.14 -48.84 52.22
N VAL A 207 5.97 -49.13 51.62
CA VAL A 207 5.07 -50.20 52.08
C VAL A 207 5.70 -51.58 51.89
N GLU A 208 6.48 -51.79 50.82
CA GLU A 208 7.25 -53.03 50.59
C GLU A 208 8.38 -53.21 51.62
N GLU A 209 9.08 -52.13 51.97
CA GLU A 209 10.12 -52.12 53.02
C GLU A 209 9.51 -52.43 54.40
N ASP A 210 8.36 -51.84 54.73
CA ASP A 210 7.63 -52.12 55.98
C ASP A 210 7.12 -53.56 56.02
N ARG A 211 6.60 -54.08 54.89
CA ARG A 211 6.20 -55.48 54.76
C ARG A 211 7.38 -56.42 55.00
N ALA A 212 8.56 -56.12 54.44
CA ALA A 212 9.75 -56.93 54.62
C ALA A 212 10.19 -57.01 56.09
N ARG A 213 10.20 -55.87 56.81
CA ARG A 213 10.50 -55.81 58.24
C ARG A 213 9.50 -56.61 59.09
N LEU A 214 8.20 -56.49 58.80
CA LEU A 214 7.14 -57.23 59.49
C LEU A 214 7.19 -58.73 59.21
N SER A 215 7.50 -59.13 57.97
CA SER A 215 7.70 -60.54 57.59
C SER A 215 8.85 -61.20 58.35
N GLU A 216 9.90 -60.45 58.68
CA GLU A 216 11.01 -60.93 59.51
C GLU A 216 10.59 -61.13 60.97
N GLN A 217 9.77 -60.23 61.52
CA GLN A 217 9.18 -60.33 62.87
C GLN A 217 8.14 -61.45 63.01
N THR A 218 7.49 -61.85 61.91
CA THR A 218 6.44 -62.90 61.89
C THR A 218 6.99 -64.28 62.28
N LYS A 219 8.32 -64.49 62.24
CA LYS A 219 8.98 -65.71 62.76
C LYS A 219 8.97 -65.82 64.29
N LEU A 220 8.56 -64.77 65.03
CA LEU A 220 8.56 -64.71 66.50
C LEU A 220 7.17 -64.52 67.16
N GLU A 221 6.14 -64.01 66.46
CA GLU A 221 4.77 -63.80 67.00
C GLU A 221 3.69 -64.04 65.90
N GLU A 222 2.90 -65.12 66.00
CA GLU A 222 2.26 -65.74 64.82
C GLU A 222 0.88 -65.17 64.38
N ALA A 223 0.12 -64.45 65.22
CA ALA A 223 -1.27 -64.05 64.86
C ALA A 223 -1.44 -62.58 64.41
N ASN A 224 -0.81 -61.62 65.10
CA ASN A 224 -0.98 -60.18 64.80
C ASN A 224 -0.12 -59.70 63.63
N ALA A 225 1.07 -60.26 63.46
CA ALA A 225 1.97 -59.94 62.35
C ALA A 225 1.40 -60.42 61.00
N ALA A 226 0.83 -61.63 60.96
CA ALA A 226 0.17 -62.18 59.76
C ALA A 226 -0.99 -61.28 59.27
N ARG A 227 -1.79 -60.73 60.19
CA ARG A 227 -2.91 -59.82 59.88
C ARG A 227 -2.44 -58.49 59.28
N LYS A 228 -1.35 -57.92 59.81
CA LYS A 228 -0.73 -56.69 59.27
C LYS A 228 -0.10 -56.91 57.90
N VAL A 229 0.58 -58.04 57.69
CA VAL A 229 1.14 -58.39 56.38
C VAL A 229 0.04 -58.52 55.32
N ALA A 230 -1.12 -59.12 55.66
CA ALA A 230 -2.27 -59.19 54.76
C ALA A 230 -2.82 -57.79 54.40
N GLN A 231 -2.92 -56.86 55.37
CA GLN A 231 -3.34 -55.48 55.12
C GLN A 231 -2.36 -54.71 54.22
N LEU A 232 -1.05 -54.91 54.41
CA LEU A 232 -0.02 -54.29 53.55
C LEU A 232 -0.06 -54.83 52.12
N ASN A 233 -0.34 -56.13 51.94
CA ASN A 233 -0.54 -56.71 50.61
C ASN A 233 -1.75 -56.12 49.88
N GLU A 234 -2.89 -55.97 50.57
CA GLU A 234 -4.08 -55.32 50.01
C GLU A 234 -3.79 -53.85 49.63
N LEU A 235 -2.99 -53.15 50.43
CA LEU A 235 -2.57 -51.78 50.13
C LEU A 235 -1.63 -51.72 48.91
N ILE A 236 -0.65 -52.63 48.80
CA ILE A 236 0.25 -52.74 47.64
C ILE A 236 -0.56 -53.02 46.36
N GLU A 237 -1.55 -53.93 46.41
CA GLU A 237 -2.42 -54.21 45.26
C GLU A 237 -3.22 -52.97 44.85
N LYS A 238 -3.83 -52.25 45.81
CA LYS A 238 -4.56 -51.00 45.52
C LYS A 238 -3.67 -49.94 44.89
N LEU A 239 -2.49 -49.70 45.46
CA LEU A 239 -1.51 -48.73 44.93
C LEU A 239 -0.98 -49.15 43.55
N SER A 240 -0.79 -50.44 43.31
CA SER A 240 -0.35 -50.97 42.01
C SER A 240 -1.44 -50.86 40.95
N ALA A 241 -2.70 -51.09 41.31
CA ALA A 241 -3.85 -50.89 40.42
C ALA A 241 -4.02 -49.39 40.08
N GLU A 242 -3.86 -48.49 41.06
CA GLU A 242 -3.89 -47.04 40.84
C GLU A 242 -2.75 -46.58 39.91
N LYS A 243 -1.53 -47.07 40.14
CA LYS A 243 -0.37 -46.81 39.27
C LYS A 243 -0.64 -47.27 37.83
N THR A 244 -1.21 -48.45 37.63
CA THR A 244 -1.53 -48.99 36.29
C THR A 244 -2.54 -48.12 35.57
N LYS A 245 -3.60 -47.67 36.25
CA LYS A 245 -4.59 -46.72 35.69
C LYS A 245 -3.94 -45.41 35.25
N ILE A 246 -3.02 -44.86 36.05
CA ILE A 246 -2.31 -43.63 35.69
C ILE A 246 -1.37 -43.86 34.50
N GLN A 247 -0.73 -45.03 34.41
CA GLN A 247 0.10 -45.39 33.25
C GLN A 247 -0.73 -45.51 31.95
N GLU A 248 -1.91 -46.10 32.01
CA GLU A 248 -2.85 -46.14 30.87
C GLU A 248 -3.28 -44.73 30.44
N ALA A 249 -3.60 -43.86 31.40
CA ALA A 249 -3.93 -42.46 31.14
C ALA A 249 -2.75 -41.71 30.49
N LEU A 250 -1.52 -41.98 30.92
CA LEU A 250 -0.30 -41.41 30.33
C LEU A 250 -0.12 -41.84 28.86
N ILE A 251 -0.34 -43.12 28.55
CA ILE A 251 -0.27 -43.64 27.17
C ILE A 251 -1.35 -43.00 26.29
N ALA A 252 -2.58 -42.86 26.81
CA ALA A 252 -3.66 -42.18 26.09
C ALA A 252 -3.34 -40.69 25.83
N LEU A 253 -2.73 -40.00 26.81
CA LEU A 253 -2.27 -38.62 26.61
C LEU A 253 -1.14 -38.52 25.59
N GLN A 254 -0.20 -39.46 25.57
CA GLN A 254 0.87 -39.50 24.56
C GLN A 254 0.33 -39.69 23.15
N SER A 255 -0.67 -40.57 22.96
CA SER A 255 -1.29 -40.74 21.63
C SER A 255 -2.03 -39.47 21.20
N LYS A 256 -2.72 -38.80 22.13
CA LYS A 256 -3.38 -37.52 21.90
C LYS A 256 -2.37 -36.41 21.57
N GLU A 257 -1.24 -36.34 22.28
CA GLU A 257 -0.14 -35.42 22.02
C GLU A 257 0.37 -35.59 20.59
N ASN A 258 0.62 -36.84 20.16
CA ASN A 258 1.09 -37.16 18.82
C ASN A 258 0.08 -36.70 17.75
N THR A 259 -1.20 -37.02 17.91
CA THR A 259 -2.25 -36.60 16.96
C THR A 259 -2.33 -35.07 16.83
N VAL A 260 -2.35 -34.35 17.95
CA VAL A 260 -2.41 -32.88 17.93
C VAL A 260 -1.13 -32.28 17.34
N THR A 261 0.02 -32.91 17.57
CA THR A 261 1.31 -32.49 16.99
C THR A 261 1.33 -32.68 15.47
N GLU A 262 0.81 -33.80 14.96
CA GLU A 262 0.66 -34.03 13.52
C GLU A 262 -0.31 -33.03 12.87
N GLU A 263 -1.44 -32.74 13.52
CA GLU A 263 -2.37 -31.69 13.09
C GLU A 263 -1.69 -30.32 13.04
N LEU A 264 -0.94 -29.96 14.08
CA LEU A 264 -0.20 -28.70 14.15
C LEU A 264 0.83 -28.61 13.01
N LEU A 265 1.57 -29.67 12.74
CA LEU A 265 2.55 -29.70 11.65
C LEU A 265 1.91 -29.51 10.27
N ASN A 266 0.71 -30.06 10.07
CA ASN A 266 -0.06 -29.83 8.84
C ASN A 266 -0.60 -28.40 8.76
N LEU A 267 -1.06 -27.82 9.87
CA LEU A 267 -1.47 -26.42 9.95
C LEU A 267 -0.30 -25.49 9.66
N ASP A 268 0.89 -25.75 10.19
CA ASP A 268 2.10 -24.94 9.98
C ASP A 268 2.53 -24.92 8.51
N LYS A 269 2.45 -26.06 7.81
CA LYS A 269 2.71 -26.11 6.36
C LYS A 269 1.72 -25.26 5.56
N ARG A 270 0.43 -25.34 5.89
CA ARG A 270 -0.61 -24.53 5.22
C ARG A 270 -0.47 -23.05 5.55
N LYS A 271 -0.19 -22.74 6.81
CA LYS A 271 0.11 -21.40 7.32
C LYS A 271 1.23 -20.78 6.50
N ALA A 272 2.38 -21.43 6.40
CA ALA A 272 3.54 -20.90 5.66
C ALA A 272 3.21 -20.57 4.20
N SER A 273 2.43 -21.44 3.52
CA SER A 273 1.97 -21.18 2.15
C SER A 273 1.04 -19.98 2.04
N LEU A 274 0.10 -19.83 2.96
CA LEU A 274 -0.86 -18.72 2.97
C LEU A 274 -0.24 -17.40 3.40
N GLU A 275 0.68 -17.42 4.36
CA GLU A 275 1.46 -16.26 4.77
C GLU A 275 2.26 -15.72 3.59
N ARG A 276 3.01 -16.58 2.91
CA ARG A 276 3.76 -16.19 1.71
C ARG A 276 2.85 -15.57 0.65
N ALA A 277 1.70 -16.20 0.36
CA ALA A 277 0.75 -15.67 -0.59
C ALA A 277 0.21 -14.29 -0.17
N ASN A 278 -0.12 -14.08 1.11
CA ASN A 278 -0.57 -12.78 1.62
C ASN A 278 0.54 -11.72 1.59
N LEU A 279 1.80 -12.08 1.81
CA LEU A 279 2.93 -11.16 1.72
C LEU A 279 3.22 -10.75 0.27
N ASP A 280 3.09 -11.67 -0.69
CA ASP A 280 3.15 -11.33 -2.10
C ASP A 280 2.04 -10.33 -2.47
N LYS A 281 0.85 -10.47 -1.86
CA LYS A 281 -0.28 -9.55 -2.01
C LYS A 281 -0.04 -8.19 -1.34
N MET A 282 0.63 -8.14 -0.18
CA MET A 282 1.12 -6.89 0.43
C MET A 282 2.08 -6.14 -0.49
N TYR A 283 2.99 -6.86 -1.13
CA TYR A 283 3.87 -6.24 -2.09
C TYR A 283 3.12 -5.72 -3.32
N GLN A 284 2.14 -6.48 -3.84
CA GLN A 284 1.27 -5.98 -4.91
C GLN A 284 0.45 -4.75 -4.49
N TRP A 285 -0.02 -4.69 -3.24
CA TRP A 285 -0.72 -3.53 -2.70
C TRP A 285 0.14 -2.27 -2.82
N LEU A 286 1.43 -2.32 -2.43
CA LEU A 286 2.37 -1.20 -2.62
C LEU A 286 2.56 -0.84 -4.11
N LYS A 287 2.58 -1.82 -5.01
CA LYS A 287 2.76 -1.59 -6.45
C LYS A 287 1.57 -0.89 -7.10
N ILE A 288 0.36 -1.27 -6.72
CA ILE A 288 -0.89 -0.73 -7.29
C ILE A 288 -1.14 0.70 -6.79
N HIS A 289 -0.75 1.00 -5.55
CA HIS A 289 -0.86 2.34 -4.98
C HIS A 289 0.26 3.30 -5.39
N GLN A 290 1.28 2.82 -6.11
CA GLN A 290 2.30 3.69 -6.68
C GLN A 290 1.73 4.51 -7.85
N ASN A 291 1.73 5.82 -7.71
CA ASN A 291 1.33 6.73 -8.76
C ASN A 291 2.32 6.67 -9.94
N PRO A 292 1.87 6.43 -11.19
CA PRO A 292 2.77 6.26 -12.32
C PRO A 292 3.46 7.55 -12.78
N ARG A 293 2.95 8.74 -12.40
CA ARG A 293 3.49 10.05 -12.80
C ARG A 293 4.56 10.54 -11.83
N THR A 294 4.28 10.49 -10.54
CA THR A 294 5.18 10.97 -9.49
C THR A 294 6.10 9.86 -8.98
N GLY A 295 5.71 8.59 -9.11
CA GLY A 295 6.39 7.47 -8.48
C GLY A 295 6.03 7.30 -7.00
N LEU A 296 5.30 8.23 -6.39
CA LEU A 296 4.95 8.19 -4.97
C LEU A 296 3.81 7.21 -4.67
N VAL A 297 3.81 6.67 -3.46
CA VAL A 297 2.77 5.79 -2.92
C VAL A 297 1.97 6.57 -1.88
N MET A 298 0.64 6.50 -1.92
CA MET A 298 -0.18 7.08 -0.85
C MET A 298 0.07 6.34 0.48
N SER A 299 0.36 7.07 1.54
CA SER A 299 0.74 6.53 2.85
C SER A 299 -0.39 5.76 3.54
N PHE A 300 -1.61 6.29 3.45
CA PHE A 300 -2.80 5.73 4.10
C PHE A 300 -3.96 5.63 3.12
N GLU A 301 -4.44 4.41 2.90
CA GLU A 301 -5.60 4.11 2.08
C GLU A 301 -6.86 4.14 2.93
N GLY A 302 -7.76 5.11 2.75
CA GLY A 302 -9.07 5.13 3.40
C GLY A 302 -9.27 6.27 4.41
N ASP A 303 -8.23 7.02 4.75
CA ASP A 303 -8.34 8.27 5.51
C ASP A 303 -8.63 9.44 4.57
N SER A 304 -9.75 10.14 4.77
CA SER A 304 -10.17 11.27 3.94
C SER A 304 -9.34 12.52 4.16
N ASP A 305 -8.82 12.72 5.38
CA ASP A 305 -8.20 13.99 5.80
C ASP A 305 -6.77 14.11 5.28
N ILE A 306 -6.07 12.99 5.20
CA ILE A 306 -4.72 12.85 4.65
C ILE A 306 -4.74 12.08 3.32
N ASN A 307 -5.86 12.16 2.60
CA ASN A 307 -6.04 11.44 1.34
C ASN A 307 -4.97 11.85 0.31
N ASN A 308 -4.37 10.86 -0.34
CA ASN A 308 -3.25 11.01 -1.27
C ASN A 308 -1.98 11.64 -0.67
N TRP A 309 -1.85 11.77 0.66
CA TRP A 309 -0.58 12.19 1.23
C TRP A 309 0.44 11.06 1.11
N ALA A 310 1.66 11.43 0.75
CA ALA A 310 2.83 10.59 0.65
C ALA A 310 3.89 11.15 1.62
N PHE A 311 3.88 10.68 2.87
CA PHE A 311 4.88 11.05 3.86
C PHE A 311 6.23 10.48 3.45
N ILE A 312 7.30 11.29 3.51
CA ILE A 312 8.62 10.88 2.99
C ILE A 312 9.20 9.69 3.76
N TYR A 313 8.85 9.55 5.04
CA TYR A 313 9.18 8.36 5.83
C TYR A 313 8.59 7.09 5.19
N ASP A 314 7.28 7.06 4.97
CA ASP A 314 6.60 5.96 4.30
C ASP A 314 7.14 5.70 2.88
N GLN A 315 7.48 6.77 2.16
CA GLN A 315 8.10 6.65 0.84
C GLN A 315 9.44 5.93 0.91
N SER A 316 10.22 6.19 1.95
CA SER A 316 11.50 5.54 2.20
C SER A 316 11.33 4.05 2.51
N LEU A 317 10.27 3.68 3.23
CA LEU A 317 9.91 2.29 3.50
C LEU A 317 9.44 1.58 2.24
N ALA A 318 8.55 2.19 1.45
CA ALA A 318 8.10 1.65 0.17
C ALA A 318 9.26 1.46 -0.81
N LEU A 319 10.18 2.42 -0.86
CA LEU A 319 11.41 2.34 -1.67
C LEU A 319 12.25 1.12 -1.27
N GLN A 320 12.48 0.91 0.03
CA GLN A 320 13.21 -0.27 0.53
C GLN A 320 12.46 -1.58 0.25
N ALA A 321 11.12 -1.59 0.33
CA ALA A 321 10.34 -2.75 -0.08
C ALA A 321 10.54 -3.08 -1.57
N TYR A 322 10.55 -2.09 -2.47
CA TYR A 322 10.89 -2.32 -3.88
C TYR A 322 12.31 -2.87 -4.05
N VAL A 323 13.28 -2.41 -3.26
CA VAL A 323 14.66 -2.93 -3.28
C VAL A 323 14.73 -4.39 -2.83
N ILE A 324 14.04 -4.78 -1.77
CA ILE A 324 13.98 -6.16 -1.28
C ILE A 324 13.43 -7.09 -2.36
N PHE A 325 12.36 -6.66 -3.04
CA PHE A 325 11.73 -7.41 -4.13
C PHE A 325 12.41 -7.25 -5.49
N SER A 326 13.55 -6.55 -5.53
CA SER A 326 14.34 -6.29 -6.75
C SER A 326 13.55 -5.57 -7.87
N ASP A 327 12.53 -4.79 -7.53
CA ASP A 327 11.74 -3.98 -8.47
C ASP A 327 12.35 -2.58 -8.60
N PHE A 328 13.56 -2.56 -9.15
CA PHE A 328 14.39 -1.36 -9.20
C PHE A 328 13.80 -0.26 -10.09
N GLU A 329 12.96 -0.59 -11.06
CA GLU A 329 12.27 0.39 -11.91
C GLU A 329 11.27 1.23 -11.11
N ARG A 330 10.55 0.63 -10.16
CA ARG A 330 9.66 1.38 -9.25
C ARG A 330 10.45 2.20 -8.24
N ALA A 331 11.53 1.64 -7.71
CA ALA A 331 12.45 2.36 -6.84
C ALA A 331 13.01 3.61 -7.52
N LYS A 332 13.50 3.48 -8.77
CA LYS A 332 14.02 4.59 -9.57
C LYS A 332 12.99 5.70 -9.74
N LYS A 333 11.73 5.40 -10.02
CA LYS A 333 10.69 6.46 -10.16
C LYS A 333 10.52 7.32 -8.91
N MET A 334 10.60 6.72 -7.72
CA MET A 334 10.57 7.46 -6.45
C MET A 334 11.81 8.32 -6.30
N LEU A 335 12.98 7.73 -6.57
CA LEU A 335 14.27 8.43 -6.49
C LEU A 335 14.36 9.60 -7.48
N GLU A 336 13.89 9.43 -8.72
CA GLU A 336 13.81 10.49 -9.72
C GLU A 336 12.92 11.65 -9.28
N PHE A 337 11.85 11.38 -8.53
CA PHE A 337 11.03 12.43 -7.95
C PHE A 337 11.80 13.24 -6.91
N PHE A 338 12.44 12.58 -5.95
CA PHE A 338 13.19 13.28 -4.90
C PHE A 338 14.44 13.99 -5.43
N ASP A 339 15.08 13.41 -6.45
CA ASP A 339 16.27 13.98 -7.09
C ASP A 339 15.92 15.23 -7.93
N LYS A 340 14.82 15.20 -8.70
CA LYS A 340 14.57 16.20 -9.76
C LYS A 340 13.33 17.07 -9.57
N LYS A 341 12.35 16.66 -8.77
CA LYS A 341 11.01 17.27 -8.76
C LYS A 341 10.56 17.76 -7.38
N ALA A 342 10.93 17.06 -6.31
CA ALA A 342 10.46 17.35 -4.97
C ALA A 342 10.95 18.72 -4.50
N GLN A 343 10.02 19.56 -4.05
CA GLN A 343 10.33 20.86 -3.48
C GLN A 343 11.01 20.69 -2.11
N ARG A 344 11.92 21.61 -1.77
CA ARG A 344 12.72 21.57 -0.54
C ARG A 344 12.69 22.90 0.18
N GLN A 345 12.94 22.88 1.48
CA GLN A 345 13.19 24.07 2.29
C GLN A 345 14.53 23.91 3.01
N ASN A 346 15.39 24.93 2.91
CA ASN A 346 16.73 24.94 3.54
C ASN A 346 17.58 23.70 3.19
N GLY A 347 17.40 23.14 1.98
CA GLY A 347 18.11 21.94 1.51
C GLY A 347 17.48 20.60 1.91
N ASN A 348 16.49 20.58 2.80
CA ASN A 348 15.79 19.38 3.25
C ASN A 348 14.39 19.29 2.63
N PHE A 349 13.86 18.07 2.56
CA PHE A 349 12.52 17.78 2.05
C PHE A 349 11.44 18.08 3.10
N PHE A 350 10.28 18.48 2.59
CA PHE A 350 9.05 18.60 3.37
C PHE A 350 8.55 17.23 3.83
N ASN A 351 7.78 17.18 4.91
CA ASN A 351 7.38 15.92 5.55
C ASN A 351 6.45 15.08 4.67
N ALA A 352 5.60 15.71 3.87
CA ALA A 352 4.68 15.04 2.96
C ALA A 352 4.47 15.78 1.64
N TYR A 353 4.17 15.01 0.60
CA TYR A 353 3.77 15.50 -0.73
C TYR A 353 2.46 14.84 -1.14
N TYR A 354 1.70 15.46 -2.04
CA TYR A 354 0.56 14.78 -2.66
C TYR A 354 1.05 13.75 -3.68
N ALA A 355 0.59 12.51 -3.56
CA ALA A 355 1.02 11.40 -4.41
C ALA A 355 0.61 11.60 -5.89
N ASN A 356 -0.43 12.38 -6.18
CA ASN A 356 -0.96 12.56 -7.53
C ASN A 356 -0.17 13.56 -8.39
N ASP A 357 0.36 14.64 -7.81
CA ASP A 357 1.05 15.72 -8.52
C ASP A 357 2.42 16.08 -7.94
N GLY A 358 2.74 15.65 -6.72
CA GLY A 358 4.02 15.84 -6.07
C GLY A 358 4.21 17.21 -5.43
N VAL A 359 3.15 18.01 -5.26
CA VAL A 359 3.25 19.29 -4.52
C VAL A 359 3.31 19.04 -3.01
N PRO A 360 3.99 19.90 -2.21
CA PRO A 360 4.03 19.73 -0.75
C PRO A 360 2.62 19.69 -0.14
N ALA A 361 2.38 18.70 0.70
CA ALA A 361 1.14 18.52 1.46
C ALA A 361 1.30 18.99 2.92
N GLU A 362 2.49 18.77 3.49
CA GLU A 362 2.84 19.23 4.84
C GLU A 362 4.20 19.90 4.82
N PHE A 363 4.24 21.19 5.17
CA PHE A 363 5.42 22.05 5.03
C PHE A 363 6.43 21.93 6.18
N ILE A 364 6.21 21.01 7.11
CA ILE A 364 7.14 20.75 8.21
C ILE A 364 8.40 20.06 7.66
N VAL A 365 9.56 20.42 8.19
CA VAL A 365 10.84 19.78 7.84
C VAL A 365 11.42 19.12 9.09
N HIS A 366 11.38 17.79 9.12
CA HIS A 366 11.97 16.99 10.19
C HIS A 366 13.18 16.20 9.69
N CYS A 367 14.18 16.03 10.56
CA CYS A 367 15.42 15.31 10.24
C CYS A 367 15.19 13.81 10.05
N GLY A 368 14.44 13.14 10.92
CA GLY A 368 14.18 11.69 10.85
C GLY A 368 13.67 11.24 9.47
N PRO A 369 12.54 11.76 8.97
CA PRO A 369 12.01 11.39 7.65
C PRO A 369 12.98 11.68 6.49
N ASN A 370 13.80 12.74 6.58
CA ASN A 370 14.85 13.03 5.61
C ASN A 370 16.00 12.02 5.68
N ILE A 371 16.44 11.64 6.88
CA ILE A 371 17.47 10.63 7.12
C ILE A 371 17.03 9.27 6.54
N TRP A 372 15.77 8.88 6.76
CA TRP A 372 15.20 7.65 6.21
C TRP A 372 15.24 7.59 4.68
N LEU A 373 15.02 8.72 4.00
CA LEU A 373 15.19 8.81 2.54
C LEU A 373 16.65 8.57 2.14
N GLY A 374 17.59 9.14 2.90
CA GLY A 374 19.02 8.89 2.75
C GLY A 374 19.38 7.40 2.92
N ILE A 375 18.89 6.77 3.99
CA ILE A 375 19.06 5.32 4.25
C ILE A 375 18.55 4.50 3.07
N ALA A 376 17.34 4.79 2.58
CA ALA A 376 16.74 4.06 1.47
C ALA A 376 17.52 4.21 0.16
N ILE A 377 18.10 5.39 -0.12
CA ILE A 377 19.01 5.61 -1.27
C ILE A 377 20.28 4.77 -1.13
N VAL A 378 20.86 4.71 0.07
CA VAL A 378 22.09 3.95 0.31
C VAL A 378 21.84 2.45 0.19
N GLN A 379 20.71 1.95 0.71
CA GLN A 379 20.27 0.55 0.50
C GLN A 379 20.06 0.24 -0.98
N TYR A 380 19.38 1.12 -1.71
CA TYR A 380 19.21 1.00 -3.17
C TYR A 380 20.56 0.93 -3.89
N THR A 381 21.47 1.85 -3.56
CA THR A 381 22.81 1.93 -4.18
C THR A 381 23.61 0.66 -3.90
N LYS A 382 23.60 0.16 -2.65
CA LYS A 382 24.28 -1.08 -2.27
C LYS A 382 23.72 -2.29 -3.02
N LYS A 383 22.39 -2.39 -3.16
CA LYS A 383 21.74 -3.55 -3.78
C LYS A 383 21.91 -3.58 -5.31
N THR A 384 21.91 -2.41 -5.95
CA THR A 384 21.91 -2.29 -7.42
C THR A 384 23.27 -1.99 -8.02
N GLY A 385 24.18 -1.38 -7.26
CA GLY A 385 25.40 -0.75 -7.77
C GLY A 385 25.16 0.56 -8.53
N ASP A 386 23.91 1.03 -8.64
CA ASP A 386 23.57 2.29 -9.31
C ASP A 386 23.84 3.47 -8.38
N THR A 387 24.91 4.21 -8.67
CA THR A 387 25.36 5.37 -7.88
C THR A 387 24.72 6.69 -8.29
N ALA A 388 23.79 6.70 -9.25
CA ALA A 388 23.20 7.94 -9.77
C ALA A 388 22.57 8.82 -8.69
N TYR A 389 22.01 8.19 -7.64
CA TYR A 389 21.34 8.87 -6.53
C TYR A 389 22.23 9.04 -5.29
N LEU A 390 23.46 8.52 -5.29
CA LEU A 390 24.34 8.61 -4.12
C LEU A 390 24.62 10.09 -3.75
N GLY A 391 24.76 10.96 -4.75
CA GLY A 391 24.93 12.40 -4.54
C GLY A 391 23.75 13.04 -3.78
N LEU A 392 22.53 12.52 -3.95
CA LEU A 392 21.35 12.95 -3.21
C LEU A 392 21.44 12.54 -1.73
N ALA A 393 21.84 11.30 -1.44
CA ALA A 393 22.07 10.86 -0.06
C ALA A 393 23.16 11.69 0.63
N GLU A 394 24.26 12.00 -0.07
CA GLU A 394 25.30 12.85 0.48
C GLU A 394 24.83 14.29 0.73
N ASP A 395 23.89 14.80 -0.08
CA ASP A 395 23.28 16.12 0.11
C ASP A 395 22.37 16.17 1.34
N ILE A 396 21.53 15.14 1.52
CA ILE A 396 20.75 14.94 2.74
C ILE A 396 21.70 14.94 3.95
N ALA A 397 22.74 14.09 3.93
CA ALA A 397 23.69 13.99 5.05
C ALA A 397 24.37 15.32 5.38
N ARG A 398 24.81 16.08 4.36
CA ARG A 398 25.39 17.43 4.59
C ARG A 398 24.41 18.38 5.27
N ASN A 399 23.13 18.34 4.93
CA ASN A 399 22.13 19.21 5.55
C ASN A 399 21.75 18.73 6.96
N ILE A 400 21.71 17.42 7.20
CA ILE A 400 21.52 16.84 8.54
C ILE A 400 22.70 17.18 9.46
N MET A 401 23.94 17.10 8.98
CA MET A 401 25.14 17.49 9.74
C MET A 401 25.14 18.96 10.17
N LYS A 402 24.44 19.87 9.45
CA LYS A 402 24.27 21.27 9.89
C LYS A 402 23.34 21.42 11.10
N LEU A 403 22.53 20.39 11.38
CA LEU A 403 21.63 20.34 12.54
C LEU A 403 22.31 19.71 13.76
N GLN A 404 23.53 19.18 13.61
CA GLN A 404 24.32 18.62 14.68
C GLN A 404 24.88 19.74 15.56
N ASP A 405 24.50 19.75 16.84
CA ASP A 405 24.94 20.75 17.81
C ASP A 405 26.30 20.39 18.43
N LYS A 406 26.86 21.28 19.25
CA LYS A 406 28.19 21.14 19.85
C LYS A 406 28.34 19.91 20.75
N ASP A 407 27.25 19.43 21.32
CA ASP A 407 27.21 18.21 22.14
C ASP A 407 27.07 16.92 21.29
N GLY A 408 27.03 17.06 19.97
CA GLY A 408 26.96 15.96 19.01
C GLY A 408 25.56 15.50 18.64
N GLY A 409 24.52 16.01 19.32
CA GLY A 409 23.13 15.66 19.05
C GLY A 409 22.57 16.36 17.82
N ILE A 410 21.67 15.69 17.11
CA ILE A 410 20.97 16.23 15.95
C ILE A 410 19.60 16.74 16.37
N ARG A 411 19.33 18.01 16.07
CA ARG A 411 18.02 18.63 16.29
C ARG A 411 16.96 18.02 15.40
N GLY A 412 15.71 18.04 15.88
CA GLY A 412 14.54 17.50 15.18
C GLY A 412 14.28 18.06 13.78
N GLY A 413 14.81 19.24 13.48
CA GLY A 413 14.65 19.97 12.24
C GLY A 413 15.33 21.34 12.32
N PRO A 414 15.36 22.12 11.23
CA PRO A 414 16.00 23.44 11.21
C PRO A 414 15.33 24.44 12.16
N ASP A 415 13.99 24.37 12.27
CA ASP A 415 13.16 25.36 12.97
C ASP A 415 12.71 24.89 14.37
N VAL A 416 13.34 23.83 14.90
CA VAL A 416 13.03 23.28 16.22
C VAL A 416 14.29 23.07 17.05
N GLU A 417 14.13 23.08 18.37
CA GLU A 417 15.22 22.94 19.34
C GLU A 417 15.19 21.61 20.09
N TRP A 418 14.17 20.78 19.88
CA TRP A 418 14.06 19.46 20.51
C TRP A 418 14.96 18.44 19.82
N TYR A 419 15.28 17.37 20.55
CA TYR A 419 16.10 16.26 20.08
C TYR A 419 15.38 14.95 20.37
N ALA A 420 15.25 14.08 19.37
CA ALA A 420 14.67 12.75 19.53
C ALA A 420 15.76 11.68 19.51
N THR A 421 15.65 10.70 20.40
CA THR A 421 16.53 9.52 20.43
C THR A 421 16.42 8.73 19.12
N GLU A 422 15.21 8.50 18.60
CA GLU A 422 14.99 7.82 17.32
C GLU A 422 15.76 8.52 16.18
N HIS A 423 15.56 9.82 15.98
CA HIS A 423 16.22 10.55 14.89
C HIS A 423 17.75 10.50 14.99
N ASN A 424 18.31 10.42 16.20
CA ASN A 424 19.75 10.29 16.40
C ASN A 424 20.23 8.84 16.17
N LEU A 425 19.43 7.82 16.47
CA LEU A 425 19.69 6.44 16.07
C LEU A 425 19.67 6.29 14.55
N ASP A 426 18.69 6.88 13.87
CA ASP A 426 18.61 6.93 12.42
C ASP A 426 19.87 7.57 11.81
N ALA A 427 20.30 8.70 12.38
CA ALA A 427 21.49 9.41 11.89
C ALA A 427 22.78 8.62 12.12
N TYR A 428 22.92 7.96 13.27
CA TYR A 428 24.04 7.07 13.55
C TYR A 428 24.15 5.99 12.47
N ALA A 429 23.05 5.28 12.19
CA ALA A 429 23.00 4.27 11.13
C ALA A 429 23.31 4.88 9.76
N PHE A 430 22.64 5.98 9.39
CA PHE A 430 22.81 6.60 8.08
C PHE A 430 24.25 7.05 7.80
N PHE A 431 24.91 7.70 8.77
CA PHE A 431 26.29 8.11 8.63
C PHE A 431 27.24 6.92 8.55
N ASP A 432 26.99 5.85 9.31
CA ASP A 432 27.77 4.62 9.19
C ASP A 432 27.65 4.01 7.78
N MET A 433 26.43 3.85 7.29
CA MET A 433 26.16 3.31 5.96
C MET A 433 26.80 4.16 4.84
N LEU A 434 26.73 5.49 4.96
CA LEU A 434 27.41 6.39 4.01
C LEU A 434 28.93 6.26 4.09
N TYR A 435 29.49 6.11 5.28
CA TYR A 435 30.93 5.87 5.42
C TYR A 435 31.33 4.57 4.74
N GLN A 436 30.59 3.47 4.97
CA GLN A 436 30.86 2.19 4.31
C GLN A 436 30.83 2.31 2.77
N MET A 437 29.94 3.14 2.22
CA MET A 437 29.81 3.35 0.77
C MET A 437 30.83 4.31 0.17
N THR A 438 31.28 5.32 0.92
CA THR A 438 32.05 6.45 0.35
C THR A 438 33.46 6.57 0.92
N SER A 439 33.75 5.91 2.04
CA SER A 439 34.97 6.04 2.84
C SER A 439 35.32 7.48 3.26
N LYS A 440 34.32 8.39 3.29
CA LYS A 440 34.54 9.81 3.65
C LYS A 440 34.65 9.99 5.17
N PRO A 441 35.77 10.52 5.71
CA PRO A 441 35.97 10.66 7.15
C PRO A 441 34.95 11.53 7.88
N ALA A 442 34.34 12.50 7.18
CA ALA A 442 33.32 13.38 7.74
C ALA A 442 32.13 12.60 8.31
N TYR A 443 31.75 11.48 7.69
CA TYR A 443 30.64 10.66 8.15
C TYR A 443 30.98 9.87 9.41
N VAL A 444 32.23 9.37 9.54
CA VAL A 444 32.70 8.77 10.80
C VAL A 444 32.68 9.81 11.92
N GLN A 445 33.19 11.02 11.66
CA GLN A 445 33.19 12.08 12.67
C GLN A 445 31.77 12.41 13.16
N ALA A 446 30.83 12.59 12.23
CA ALA A 446 29.44 12.86 12.58
C ALA A 446 28.80 11.69 13.35
N ARG A 447 29.03 10.44 12.90
CA ARG A 447 28.56 9.21 13.56
C ARG A 447 29.04 9.12 15.01
N GLU A 448 30.34 9.34 15.25
CA GLU A 448 30.92 9.28 16.60
C GLU A 448 30.37 10.39 17.52
N GLN A 449 30.13 11.59 16.97
CA GLN A 449 29.51 12.68 17.72
C GLN A 449 28.07 12.33 18.12
N VAL A 450 27.28 11.76 17.21
CA VAL A 450 25.92 11.28 17.52
C VAL A 450 25.96 10.17 18.57
N LEU A 451 26.89 9.21 18.43
CA LEU A 451 27.02 8.11 19.39
C LEU A 451 27.38 8.61 20.78
N GLY A 452 28.32 9.54 20.89
CA GLY A 452 28.68 10.18 22.15
C GLY A 452 27.48 10.88 22.80
N TRP A 453 26.67 11.56 21.99
CA TRP A 453 25.44 12.20 22.46
C TRP A 453 24.41 11.19 23.00
N LEU A 454 24.18 10.08 22.27
CA LEU A 454 23.26 9.01 22.68
C LEU A 454 23.70 8.39 24.02
N VAL A 455 24.99 8.07 24.18
CA VAL A 455 25.54 7.54 25.44
C VAL A 455 25.33 8.52 26.59
N GLN A 456 25.55 9.81 26.36
CA GLN A 456 25.45 10.82 27.40
C GLN A 456 23.99 11.14 27.80
N HIS A 457 23.08 11.22 26.84
CA HIS A 457 21.73 11.77 27.07
C HIS A 457 20.62 10.73 27.11
N THR A 458 20.79 9.63 26.38
CA THR A 458 19.78 8.60 26.21
C THR A 458 20.02 7.42 27.14
N TYR A 459 21.27 6.98 27.31
CA TYR A 459 21.64 5.73 28.01
C TYR A 459 22.32 5.94 29.38
N GLY A 460 22.10 7.09 30.01
CA GLY A 460 22.84 7.52 31.21
C GLY A 460 23.04 6.42 32.25
N ALA A 461 24.30 6.15 32.59
CA ALA A 461 24.77 5.27 33.68
C ALA A 461 23.92 3.99 33.89
N SER A 462 23.84 3.12 32.87
CA SER A 462 23.31 1.75 32.97
C SER A 462 21.85 1.58 33.38
N ASP A 463 21.06 2.66 33.49
CA ASP A 463 19.65 2.58 33.90
C ASP A 463 18.69 2.74 32.72
N LEU A 464 17.83 1.74 32.56
CA LEU A 464 16.55 1.87 31.86
C LEU A 464 15.62 2.77 32.68
N PRO A 465 14.72 3.55 32.06
CA PRO A 465 14.31 3.53 30.65
C PRO A 465 15.21 4.32 29.69
N ILE A 466 15.20 3.89 28.41
CA ILE A 466 15.66 4.71 27.29
C ILE A 466 14.71 5.90 27.14
N LYS A 467 15.26 7.12 27.19
CA LYS A 467 14.50 8.36 27.08
C LYS A 467 14.12 8.63 25.62
N ARG A 468 12.90 9.10 25.37
CA ARG A 468 12.44 9.50 24.02
C ARG A 468 13.28 10.62 23.41
N GLY A 469 13.84 11.50 24.24
CA GLY A 469 14.69 12.59 23.76
C GLY A 469 15.42 13.35 24.87
N LYS A 470 16.26 14.31 24.48
CA LYS A 470 16.93 15.18 25.45
C LYS A 470 15.91 16.09 26.11
N GLY A 471 15.83 15.99 27.43
CA GLY A 471 14.81 16.71 28.22
C GLY A 471 13.42 16.06 28.18
N ASP A 472 13.29 14.87 27.58
CA ASP A 472 12.02 14.14 27.48
C ASP A 472 12.20 12.70 27.99
N SER A 473 11.77 12.46 29.22
CA SER A 473 11.83 11.15 29.88
C SER A 473 10.67 10.21 29.51
N THR A 474 9.81 10.59 28.56
CA THR A 474 8.75 9.72 28.07
C THR A 474 9.36 8.44 27.47
N ILE A 475 8.68 7.31 27.66
CA ILE A 475 9.07 6.04 27.07
C ILE A 475 8.41 5.93 25.70
N ALA A 476 9.20 5.63 24.69
CA ALA A 476 8.75 5.32 23.34
C ALA A 476 9.39 3.99 22.90
N THR A 477 8.58 3.01 22.58
CA THR A 477 8.99 1.63 22.23
C THR A 477 9.97 1.57 21.05
N ASP A 478 9.79 2.41 20.03
CA ASP A 478 10.69 2.53 18.87
C ASP A 478 12.15 2.74 19.27
N THR A 479 12.42 3.55 20.31
CA THR A 479 13.79 3.81 20.80
C THR A 479 14.49 2.54 21.30
N TYR A 480 13.75 1.53 21.76
CA TYR A 480 14.29 0.23 22.18
C TYR A 480 14.61 -0.64 20.96
N ALA A 481 13.68 -0.75 20.02
CA ALA A 481 13.88 -1.49 18.78
C ALA A 481 15.07 -0.93 17.98
N TRP A 482 15.12 0.39 17.82
CA TRP A 482 16.17 1.09 17.08
C TRP A 482 17.52 1.13 17.77
N SER A 483 17.56 1.05 19.10
CA SER A 483 18.84 0.82 19.79
C SER A 483 19.46 -0.50 19.33
N ILE A 484 18.66 -1.57 19.25
CA ILE A 484 19.15 -2.88 18.77
C ILE A 484 19.47 -2.83 17.28
N ALA A 485 18.61 -2.25 16.45
CA ALA A 485 18.75 -2.31 14.99
C ALA A 485 19.83 -1.37 14.43
N ALA A 486 19.99 -0.17 14.99
CA ALA A 486 20.94 0.83 14.51
C ALA A 486 22.35 0.62 15.10
N ILE A 487 22.45 0.43 16.42
CA ILE A 487 23.75 0.30 17.10
C ILE A 487 24.26 -1.14 17.04
N GLY A 488 23.36 -2.12 17.18
CA GLY A 488 23.69 -3.54 17.21
C GLY A 488 24.04 -4.03 18.64
N PRO A 489 23.62 -5.25 19.01
CA PRO A 489 23.78 -5.76 20.38
C PRO A 489 25.24 -5.89 20.83
N ALA A 490 26.15 -6.22 19.91
CA ALA A 490 27.58 -6.28 20.22
C ALA A 490 28.14 -4.90 20.64
N LYS A 491 27.81 -3.85 19.86
CA LYS A 491 28.28 -2.50 20.15
C LYS A 491 27.62 -1.93 21.40
N LEU A 492 26.36 -2.26 21.66
CA LEU A 492 25.69 -1.92 22.92
C LEU A 492 26.41 -2.53 24.13
N GLU A 493 26.84 -3.79 24.08
CA GLU A 493 27.64 -4.41 25.14
C GLU A 493 29.00 -3.69 25.35
N GLU A 494 29.69 -3.31 24.26
CA GLU A 494 30.93 -2.54 24.35
C GLU A 494 30.74 -1.18 25.03
N LEU A 495 29.57 -0.57 24.86
CA LEU A 495 29.18 0.69 25.49
C LEU A 495 28.71 0.51 26.94
N GLY A 496 28.75 -0.72 27.48
CA GLY A 496 28.32 -1.05 28.84
C GLY A 496 26.81 -1.20 29.01
N MET A 497 26.06 -1.27 27.91
CA MET A 497 24.62 -1.55 27.95
C MET A 497 24.34 -3.05 27.90
N ASN A 498 23.16 -3.45 28.37
CA ASN A 498 22.70 -4.83 28.28
C ASN A 498 21.56 -4.93 27.24
N PRO A 499 21.82 -5.50 26.05
CA PRO A 499 20.80 -5.67 25.01
C PRO A 499 19.59 -6.50 25.45
N ASP A 500 19.76 -7.50 26.32
CA ASP A 500 18.62 -8.27 26.82
C ASP A 500 17.70 -7.39 27.65
N ARG A 501 18.27 -6.56 28.53
CA ARG A 501 17.51 -5.66 29.40
C ARG A 501 16.72 -4.63 28.59
N ILE A 502 17.28 -4.13 27.49
CA ILE A 502 16.56 -3.24 26.55
C ILE A 502 15.32 -3.96 26.00
N MET A 503 15.47 -5.21 25.55
CA MET A 503 14.34 -5.98 25.01
C MET A 503 13.32 -6.40 26.07
N GLU A 504 13.77 -6.81 27.25
CA GLU A 504 12.93 -7.16 28.39
C GLU A 504 12.08 -5.98 28.83
N PHE A 505 12.67 -4.78 28.92
CA PHE A 505 11.96 -3.57 29.31
C PHE A 505 10.86 -3.20 28.31
N ALA A 506 11.16 -3.24 27.01
CA ALA A 506 10.16 -2.98 25.98
C ALA A 506 9.02 -4.01 26.04
N GLU A 507 9.32 -5.30 26.24
CA GLU A 507 8.30 -6.33 26.39
C GLU A 507 7.44 -6.15 27.66
N GLU A 508 8.04 -5.76 28.78
CA GLU A 508 7.33 -5.58 30.05
C GLU A 508 6.43 -4.34 30.06
N HIS A 509 6.89 -3.23 29.46
CA HIS A 509 6.21 -1.93 29.59
C HIS A 509 5.45 -1.47 28.35
N CYS A 510 5.79 -1.99 27.17
CA CYS A 510 5.22 -1.54 25.90
C CYS A 510 4.41 -2.63 25.18
N ALA A 511 4.57 -3.91 25.54
CA ALA A 511 3.73 -4.95 24.97
C ALA A 511 2.32 -4.88 25.55
N VAL A 512 1.32 -5.00 24.67
CA VAL A 512 -0.09 -4.98 25.03
C VAL A 512 -0.83 -6.12 24.33
N GLU A 513 -1.92 -6.58 24.94
CA GLU A 513 -2.85 -7.53 24.33
C GLU A 513 -4.25 -6.90 24.30
N VAL A 514 -4.84 -6.87 23.10
CA VAL A 514 -6.09 -6.15 22.84
C VAL A 514 -7.04 -7.01 22.00
N ASP A 515 -8.34 -6.76 22.14
CA ASP A 515 -9.35 -7.32 21.25
C ASP A 515 -9.45 -6.41 20.00
N TYR A 516 -9.08 -6.96 18.84
CA TYR A 516 -9.10 -6.24 17.55
C TYR A 516 -10.34 -6.61 16.75
N ALA A 517 -11.19 -5.61 16.47
CA ALA A 517 -12.33 -5.74 15.57
C ALA A 517 -11.88 -5.63 14.12
N ARG A 518 -11.91 -6.74 13.38
CA ARG A 518 -11.50 -6.78 11.98
C ARG A 518 -12.60 -6.23 11.06
N PRO A 519 -12.24 -5.72 9.86
CA PRO A 519 -13.22 -5.22 8.88
C PRO A 519 -14.20 -6.28 8.35
N ASP A 520 -13.93 -7.57 8.56
CA ASP A 520 -14.82 -8.68 8.20
C ASP A 520 -15.87 -8.99 9.29
N GLY A 521 -15.86 -8.25 10.40
CA GLY A 521 -16.78 -8.41 11.53
C GLY A 521 -16.32 -9.42 12.58
N GLN A 522 -15.15 -10.06 12.41
CA GLN A 522 -14.57 -10.94 13.42
C GLN A 522 -13.78 -10.14 14.45
N THR A 523 -13.81 -10.58 15.72
CA THR A 523 -12.93 -10.06 16.76
C THR A 523 -11.84 -11.08 17.06
N VAL A 524 -10.58 -10.64 17.08
CA VAL A 524 -9.42 -11.49 17.36
C VAL A 524 -8.56 -10.87 18.45
N LYS A 525 -7.99 -11.70 19.33
CA LYS A 525 -7.00 -11.24 20.31
C LYS A 525 -5.66 -11.04 19.63
N ILE A 526 -5.11 -9.83 19.76
CA ILE A 526 -3.82 -9.46 19.19
C ILE A 526 -2.90 -9.04 20.32
N LYS A 527 -1.73 -9.68 20.39
CA LYS A 527 -0.61 -9.25 21.21
C LYS A 527 0.42 -8.56 20.33
N GLY A 528 0.89 -7.40 20.76
CA GLY A 528 1.88 -6.62 20.03
C GLY A 528 2.43 -5.50 20.90
N PHE A 529 2.92 -4.44 20.27
CA PHE A 529 3.52 -3.30 20.96
C PHE A 529 2.75 -2.00 20.68
N ASP A 530 2.59 -1.20 21.72
CA ASP A 530 2.03 0.15 21.66
C ASP A 530 3.11 1.18 21.31
N PHE A 531 2.69 2.39 20.93
CA PHE A 531 3.52 3.57 20.75
C PHE A 531 4.16 4.04 22.07
N ALA A 532 3.44 3.94 23.18
CA ALA A 532 3.93 4.33 24.49
C ALA A 532 3.35 3.41 25.56
N PRO A 533 3.92 3.35 26.77
CA PRO A 533 3.36 2.54 27.84
C PRO A 533 1.91 2.91 28.14
N GLN A 534 1.07 1.89 28.30
CA GLN A 534 -0.38 2.01 28.50
C GLN A 534 -0.74 2.94 29.68
N VAL A 535 0.09 2.98 30.72
CA VAL A 535 -0.14 3.73 31.97
C VAL A 535 -0.22 5.24 31.75
N HIS A 536 0.25 5.74 30.60
CA HIS A 536 0.37 7.18 30.34
C HIS A 536 -0.60 7.71 29.27
N VAL A 537 -1.50 6.88 28.74
CA VAL A 537 -2.44 7.32 27.69
C VAL A 537 -3.88 6.85 27.99
N ALA A 538 -4.81 7.81 28.07
CA ALA A 538 -6.20 7.58 28.52
C ALA A 538 -7.02 6.61 27.63
N ARG A 539 -6.55 6.34 26.41
CA ARG A 539 -7.21 5.46 25.42
C ARG A 539 -7.01 3.95 25.67
N GLY A 540 -6.21 3.57 26.66
CA GLY A 540 -5.82 2.17 26.86
C GLY A 540 -4.83 1.66 25.80
N GLY A 541 -4.53 0.36 25.84
CA GLY A 541 -3.54 -0.27 24.97
C GLY A 541 -3.98 -0.32 23.50
N ILE A 542 -3.02 -0.11 22.60
CA ILE A 542 -3.15 -0.28 21.15
C ILE A 542 -1.97 -1.09 20.64
N VAL A 543 -2.22 -1.99 19.71
CA VAL A 543 -1.14 -2.63 18.95
C VAL A 543 -0.90 -1.84 17.66
N SER A 544 0.32 -1.34 17.51
CA SER A 544 0.83 -0.72 16.28
C SER A 544 1.46 -1.80 15.39
N SER A 545 1.04 -1.86 14.13
CA SER A 545 1.58 -2.82 13.16
C SER A 545 3.06 -2.57 12.90
N GLU A 546 3.41 -1.29 12.74
CA GLU A 546 4.78 -0.85 12.48
C GLU A 546 5.69 -1.19 13.66
N TRP A 547 5.31 -0.78 14.87
CA TRP A 547 6.19 -0.88 16.03
C TRP A 547 6.34 -2.32 16.51
N THR A 548 5.28 -3.12 16.36
CA THR A 548 5.36 -4.57 16.58
C THR A 548 6.32 -5.21 15.58
N ALA A 549 6.28 -4.82 14.31
CA ALA A 549 7.19 -5.35 13.30
C ALA A 549 8.66 -4.92 13.53
N GLN A 550 8.90 -3.68 13.99
CA GLN A 550 10.23 -3.23 14.42
C GLN A 550 10.77 -4.07 15.59
N MET A 551 9.92 -4.43 16.55
CA MET A 551 10.29 -5.34 17.64
C MET A 551 10.57 -6.76 17.14
N VAL A 552 9.81 -7.28 16.17
CA VAL A 552 10.10 -8.58 15.53
C VAL A 552 11.48 -8.57 14.88
N ILE A 553 11.84 -7.49 14.15
CA ILE A 553 13.18 -7.34 13.56
C ILE A 553 14.25 -7.36 14.67
N SER A 554 14.03 -6.62 15.75
CA SER A 554 14.96 -6.55 16.88
C SER A 554 15.14 -7.90 17.59
N PHE A 555 14.07 -8.68 17.77
CA PHE A 555 14.16 -10.04 18.28
C PHE A 555 14.97 -10.95 17.35
N LYS A 556 14.84 -10.81 16.03
CA LYS A 556 15.65 -11.59 15.07
C LYS A 556 17.13 -11.19 15.11
N ILE A 557 17.45 -9.90 15.25
CA ILE A 557 18.82 -9.43 15.45
C ILE A 557 19.43 -10.02 16.73
N MET A 558 18.67 -10.02 17.83
CA MET A 558 19.11 -10.66 19.09
C MET A 558 19.29 -12.17 18.95
N ALA A 559 18.44 -12.84 18.18
CA ALA A 559 18.59 -14.26 17.90
C ALA A 559 19.88 -14.55 17.11
N ASP A 560 20.17 -13.77 16.09
CA ASP A 560 21.38 -13.89 15.26
C ASP A 560 22.64 -13.61 16.11
N PHE A 561 22.60 -12.60 16.97
CA PHE A 561 23.66 -12.28 17.91
C PHE A 561 24.00 -13.44 18.86
N TYR A 562 22.99 -14.05 19.49
CA TYR A 562 23.22 -15.20 20.36
C TYR A 562 23.58 -16.47 19.60
N HIS A 563 23.14 -16.60 18.35
CA HIS A 563 23.58 -17.68 17.49
C HIS A 563 25.08 -17.60 17.22
N GLN A 564 25.58 -16.41 16.86
CA GLN A 564 27.00 -16.14 16.63
C GLN A 564 27.86 -16.38 17.89
N LYS A 565 27.32 -16.12 19.09
CA LYS A 565 27.95 -16.45 20.38
C LYS A 565 27.90 -17.94 20.76
N GLY A 566 27.28 -18.80 19.94
CA GLY A 566 27.09 -20.23 20.24
C GLY A 566 26.03 -20.52 21.32
N MET A 567 25.26 -19.51 21.74
CA MET A 567 24.21 -19.62 22.77
C MET A 567 22.87 -20.05 22.15
N ILE A 568 22.82 -21.27 21.63
CA ILE A 568 21.69 -21.78 20.82
C ILE A 568 20.33 -21.70 21.54
N ALA A 569 20.27 -22.01 22.84
CA ALA A 569 19.02 -21.95 23.60
C ALA A 569 18.45 -20.52 23.66
N LYS A 570 19.32 -19.52 23.84
CA LYS A 570 18.93 -18.11 23.94
C LYS A 570 18.57 -17.52 22.58
N SER A 571 19.33 -17.89 21.55
CA SER A 571 18.97 -17.59 20.16
C SER A 571 17.57 -18.11 19.83
N ARG A 572 17.29 -19.38 20.17
CA ARG A 572 15.97 -19.99 19.96
C ARG A 572 14.86 -19.29 20.74
N SER A 573 15.11 -18.85 21.98
CA SER A 573 14.09 -18.12 22.73
C SER A 573 13.69 -16.80 22.08
N TYR A 574 14.64 -16.09 21.46
CA TYR A 574 14.35 -14.86 20.72
C TYR A 574 13.64 -15.13 19.39
N LEU A 575 13.99 -16.19 18.66
CA LEU A 575 13.25 -16.60 17.46
C LEU A 575 11.79 -16.95 17.77
N VAL A 576 11.54 -17.68 18.86
CA VAL A 576 10.18 -18.02 19.29
C VAL A 576 9.35 -16.75 19.56
N LYS A 577 9.94 -15.73 20.21
CA LYS A 577 9.28 -14.43 20.41
C LYS A 577 9.00 -13.74 19.08
N ALA A 578 9.99 -13.68 18.18
CA ALA A 578 9.83 -13.08 16.86
C ALA A 578 8.69 -13.73 16.05
N ASP A 579 8.64 -15.06 16.02
CA ASP A 579 7.62 -15.83 15.29
C ASP A 579 6.22 -15.66 15.90
N ASP A 580 6.12 -15.50 17.22
CA ASP A 580 4.86 -15.28 17.94
C ASP A 580 4.26 -13.91 17.59
N TYR A 581 5.04 -12.83 17.74
CA TYR A 581 4.60 -11.49 17.39
C TYR A 581 4.32 -11.33 15.88
N LEU A 582 5.08 -11.99 15.00
CA LEU A 582 4.81 -12.02 13.57
C LEU A 582 3.49 -12.74 13.23
N ALA A 583 3.14 -13.79 13.97
CA ALA A 583 1.85 -14.46 13.82
C ALA A 583 0.69 -13.57 14.28
N HIS A 584 0.88 -12.78 15.34
CA HIS A 584 -0.11 -11.77 15.76
C HIS A 584 -0.26 -10.64 14.74
N LEU A 585 0.83 -10.14 14.15
CA LEU A 585 0.75 -9.22 13.00
C LEU A 585 -0.01 -9.83 11.82
N SER A 586 0.21 -11.12 11.53
CA SER A 586 -0.51 -11.83 10.47
C SER A 586 -2.02 -11.92 10.74
N ASN A 587 -2.44 -11.92 12.01
CA ASN A 587 -3.85 -11.82 12.40
C ASN A 587 -4.44 -10.41 12.23
N MET A 588 -3.63 -9.38 12.02
CA MET A 588 -4.09 -8.02 11.72
C MET A 588 -4.26 -7.76 10.22
N ILE A 589 -3.85 -8.70 9.35
CA ILE A 589 -3.94 -8.53 7.90
C ILE A 589 -5.39 -8.29 7.48
N ILE A 590 -5.59 -7.21 6.72
CA ILE A 590 -6.88 -6.85 6.13
C ILE A 590 -6.77 -6.92 4.60
N SER A 591 -7.93 -7.00 3.95
CA SER A 591 -8.01 -6.76 2.50
C SER A 591 -8.19 -5.27 2.27
N SER A 592 -7.44 -4.72 1.32
CA SER A 592 -7.54 -3.32 0.90
C SER A 592 -9.00 -2.87 0.72
N PRO A 593 -9.40 -1.76 1.35
CA PRO A 593 -10.78 -1.28 1.31
C PRO A 593 -11.17 -0.60 0.00
N SER A 594 -10.21 -0.06 -0.77
CA SER A 594 -10.52 0.74 -1.95
C SER A 594 -10.74 -0.13 -3.20
N PRO A 595 -11.59 0.32 -4.13
CA PRO A 595 -11.70 -0.31 -5.44
C PRO A 595 -10.38 -0.34 -6.20
N SER A 596 -9.50 0.65 -6.00
CA SER A 596 -8.18 0.72 -6.65
C SER A 596 -7.22 -0.33 -6.11
N GLY A 597 -7.27 -0.66 -4.83
CA GLY A 597 -6.37 -1.63 -4.21
C GLY A 597 -6.80 -3.10 -4.37
N GLN A 598 -7.93 -3.36 -5.07
CA GLN A 598 -8.35 -4.70 -5.54
C GLN A 598 -8.44 -5.76 -4.43
N GLY A 599 -8.66 -5.33 -3.18
CA GLY A 599 -8.68 -6.21 -2.01
C GLY A 599 -7.34 -6.85 -1.67
N GLU A 600 -6.24 -6.42 -2.28
CA GLU A 600 -4.88 -6.89 -1.98
C GLU A 600 -4.59 -6.76 -0.48
N SER A 601 -3.84 -7.72 0.07
CA SER A 601 -3.57 -7.76 1.50
C SER A 601 -2.76 -6.55 1.93
N CYS A 602 -3.11 -5.93 3.05
CA CYS A 602 -2.32 -4.86 3.66
C CYS A 602 -2.50 -4.93 5.19
N LEU A 603 -1.73 -4.12 5.91
CA LEU A 603 -1.92 -3.94 7.35
C LEU A 603 -2.51 -2.57 7.66
N PRO A 604 -3.39 -2.48 8.67
CA PRO A 604 -3.73 -1.21 9.25
C PRO A 604 -2.53 -0.62 9.99
N TYR A 605 -2.55 0.68 10.25
CA TYR A 605 -1.49 1.31 11.04
C TYR A 605 -1.50 0.79 12.49
N ALA A 606 -2.70 0.62 13.07
CA ALA A 606 -2.89 0.17 14.43
C ALA A 606 -4.25 -0.53 14.64
N THR A 607 -4.47 -1.13 15.80
CA THR A 607 -5.75 -1.77 16.17
C THR A 607 -6.89 -0.80 16.48
N GLN A 608 -6.61 0.49 16.65
CA GLN A 608 -7.62 1.53 16.83
C GLN A 608 -7.33 2.74 15.92
N GLU A 609 -8.41 3.38 15.47
CA GLU A 609 -8.40 4.59 14.66
C GLU A 609 -8.49 5.86 15.51
N LEU A 610 -8.03 6.99 14.97
CA LEU A 610 -8.09 8.31 15.59
C LEU A 610 -7.59 8.32 17.05
N ALA A 611 -6.62 7.45 17.33
CA ALA A 611 -6.11 7.24 18.67
C ALA A 611 -4.83 8.03 18.87
N ASP A 612 -4.71 8.74 19.99
CA ASP A 612 -3.52 9.50 20.33
C ASP A 612 -2.29 8.59 20.46
N THR A 613 -1.27 8.78 19.62
CA THR A 613 -0.06 7.97 19.67
C THR A 613 0.82 8.30 20.89
N GLY A 614 0.56 9.39 21.59
CA GLY A 614 1.45 9.94 22.62
C GLY A 614 2.65 10.68 22.04
N HIS A 615 2.75 10.79 20.72
CA HIS A 615 3.88 11.40 20.00
C HIS A 615 3.50 12.69 19.27
N GLY A 616 2.31 13.23 19.54
CA GLY A 616 1.85 14.50 18.96
C GLY A 616 1.01 14.35 17.69
N TRP A 617 0.69 13.12 17.29
CA TRP A 617 -0.27 12.81 16.22
C TRP A 617 -1.21 11.66 16.61
N THR A 618 -2.27 11.48 15.85
CA THR A 618 -3.25 10.40 16.03
C THR A 618 -3.09 9.32 14.94
N THR A 619 -3.51 8.09 15.24
CA THR A 619 -3.63 7.06 14.21
C THR A 619 -4.60 7.50 13.12
N PRO A 620 -4.40 7.08 11.86
CA PRO A 620 -5.29 7.44 10.75
C PRO A 620 -6.76 7.10 11.04
N LYS A 621 -7.66 7.88 10.44
CA LYS A 621 -9.10 7.65 10.49
C LYS A 621 -9.51 6.57 9.49
N GLY A 622 -10.54 5.81 9.82
CA GLY A 622 -11.23 4.91 8.89
C GLY A 622 -11.16 3.43 9.27
N ASN A 623 -12.32 2.77 9.24
CA ASN A 623 -12.59 1.41 9.73
C ASN A 623 -11.84 0.28 9.02
N SER A 624 -11.00 0.60 8.04
CA SER A 624 -10.28 -0.37 7.22
C SER A 624 -9.06 0.24 6.56
N THR A 625 -8.40 1.21 7.21
CA THR A 625 -7.34 2.00 6.57
C THR A 625 -6.07 1.20 6.39
N GLY A 626 -5.62 0.98 5.14
CA GLY A 626 -4.34 0.36 4.82
C GLY A 626 -3.18 1.33 5.03
N SER A 627 -2.05 0.87 5.59
CA SER A 627 -0.89 1.70 5.90
C SER A 627 0.38 1.20 5.20
N VAL A 628 1.13 2.13 4.59
CA VAL A 628 2.45 1.82 4.01
C VAL A 628 3.43 1.36 5.08
N SER A 629 3.56 2.07 6.21
CA SER A 629 4.52 1.69 7.24
C SER A 629 4.24 0.32 7.85
N GLY A 630 2.99 0.05 8.26
CA GLY A 630 2.60 -1.26 8.79
C GLY A 630 2.83 -2.41 7.81
N THR A 631 2.52 -2.17 6.53
CA THR A 631 2.69 -3.17 5.46
C THR A 631 4.18 -3.39 5.13
N ALA A 632 4.96 -2.32 4.95
CA ALA A 632 6.38 -2.41 4.60
C ALA A 632 7.21 -3.03 5.74
N TYR A 633 6.99 -2.63 6.99
CA TYR A 633 7.71 -3.22 8.11
C TYR A 633 7.40 -4.68 8.33
N THR A 634 6.17 -5.11 8.05
CA THR A 634 5.84 -6.55 8.14
C THR A 634 6.56 -7.35 7.06
N LEU A 635 6.74 -6.80 5.86
CA LEU A 635 7.62 -7.38 4.85
C LEU A 635 9.06 -7.45 5.37
N PHE A 636 9.58 -6.39 5.98
CA PHE A 636 10.94 -6.36 6.53
C PHE A 636 11.13 -7.42 7.63
N ALA A 637 10.18 -7.48 8.57
CA ALA A 637 10.15 -8.44 9.65
C ALA A 637 10.10 -9.87 9.12
N TYR A 638 9.25 -10.16 8.14
CA TYR A 638 9.16 -11.50 7.54
C TYR A 638 10.46 -11.92 6.86
N TYR A 639 11.03 -11.05 6.01
CA TYR A 639 12.26 -11.33 5.26
C TYR A 639 13.56 -11.17 6.06
N ASN A 640 13.47 -10.93 7.38
CA ASN A 640 14.62 -10.67 8.25
C ASN A 640 15.55 -9.57 7.70
N TYR A 641 14.93 -8.46 7.29
CA TYR A 641 15.61 -7.30 6.73
C TYR A 641 15.74 -6.21 7.81
N ASN A 642 16.98 -5.86 8.15
CA ASN A 642 17.29 -4.71 8.99
C ASN A 642 17.46 -3.47 8.09
N PRO A 643 16.56 -2.47 8.13
CA PRO A 643 16.68 -1.28 7.28
C PRO A 643 17.87 -0.38 7.67
N LEU A 644 18.35 -0.48 8.91
CA LEU A 644 19.37 0.39 9.50
C LEU A 644 20.80 -0.17 9.40
N GLU A 645 20.98 -1.24 8.60
CA GLU A 645 22.28 -1.88 8.41
C GLU A 645 22.46 -2.30 6.94
N LEU A 646 23.68 -2.13 6.40
CA LEU A 646 24.04 -2.72 5.11
C LEU A 646 24.52 -4.16 5.32
N LYS A 647 23.71 -5.14 4.94
CA LYS A 647 24.18 -6.54 4.91
C LYS A 647 25.26 -6.72 3.85
N GLU A 648 26.35 -7.38 4.23
CA GLU A 648 27.30 -7.96 3.27
C GLU A 648 26.59 -9.08 2.49
N GLN A 649 26.86 -9.17 1.18
CA GLN A 649 26.20 -10.11 0.27
C GLN A 649 26.75 -11.53 0.39
#